data_AF-A0A2T3B089-F1
#
_entry.id   AF-A0A2T3B089-F1
#
_cell.length_a   1.000
_cell.length_b   1.000
_cell.length_c   1.000
_cell.angle_alpha   90.00
_cell.angle_beta   90.00
_cell.angle_gamma   90.00
#
_symmetry.space_group_name_H-M   'P 1'
#
loop_
_entity.id
_entity.type
_entity.pdbx_description
1 polymer ?
#
loop_
_entity_poly.entity_id
_entity_poly.type
_entity_poly.pdbx_seq_one_letter_code
_entity_poly.pdbx_strand_id
1 'polypeptide(L)'
;MAIEAEGSAGISIERSEAIPIETPTRRKGRAKLLHGLQRISSSPSLAQLGRRRAASSPYSGRSTLSCVSLVSATSPRNYDNSYSSQSSGAGYSTAPTSIPSTPGLDTPFFDGSYDRVPIRRVEHGAMTPATSTSALPLDVRPMSRGALPPFAEHSPIHEILEDYFSLPLAPRKPSRRTSFDFWGEMPHEIKLTIFSYLEPKQLVRASIVCKHFHEICFDGQLWTCFDASEFYKEIPAESLAKIIVTAGPFVKDLNLRGCVQVEHYKRAEVIVKACRNLMNATLEGCRNFQRSTLHNLLRTNDRLANLNLTGLTAVNNGTCKIIAQSCPSLEMFNVSWCAHMDARGIRAVILGCPKLKDLRAREVRGFNNLDLAQDIFETNRLERLLLSGCTDITDEALKTMIVGKDPEIDILTDLPVVPMRKLRHLDLSRCTRLTNAGIKSLAGFVPNLEGLQLGRCTALTDNALSDLLASTPRLTHLDLEEIGGLTNTLLSEHLAKAPCAPYLEHLSISYCENLGDTGMLPVIRACTSLKSVDMDNTRISDLVLVEAAAMVRSRSSRTTCANSRPRVGLSIVAFDCQNMTWTGVREVLCRNSEVKRPTGGQEGITYPTEIIALKCFYGWQMTVDEHMKRVLRGDLPAASRLERKWGEYMMATEEAGVGGSGLRRRRRRAREAQMIHADEEEGGIGMDGFGRRRARSNGCQIM
;
A
#
# COMPACT_ATOMS: atom_id res chain seq x y z
N MET A 1 29.01 -1.57 -48.70
CA MET A 1 28.04 -0.47 -48.65
C MET A 1 27.52 -0.42 -47.22
N ALA A 2 28.07 0.35 -46.28
CA ALA A 2 28.95 1.51 -46.35
C ALA A 2 28.32 2.71 -47.09
N ILE A 3 27.66 3.57 -46.33
CA ILE A 3 27.52 5.03 -46.54
C ILE A 3 27.62 5.68 -45.15
N GLU A 4 28.46 6.71 -45.04
CA GLU A 4 28.77 7.53 -43.86
C GLU A 4 27.78 8.72 -43.79
N ALA A 5 27.26 9.17 -42.64
CA ALA A 5 27.86 9.93 -41.52
C ALA A 5 28.05 11.45 -41.77
N GLU A 6 27.09 12.24 -41.24
CA GLU A 6 27.19 13.65 -40.79
C GLU A 6 26.17 13.81 -39.63
N GLY A 7 26.27 14.71 -38.64
CA GLY A 7 27.25 15.77 -38.40
C GLY A 7 26.71 16.77 -37.35
N SER A 8 26.90 16.46 -36.06
CA SER A 8 26.77 17.31 -34.85
C SER A 8 26.04 18.67 -34.88
N ALA A 9 25.06 18.86 -33.98
CA ALA A 9 24.83 20.15 -33.31
C ALA A 9 24.21 19.94 -31.91
N GLY A 10 25.02 20.10 -30.86
CA GLY A 10 24.53 20.11 -29.47
C GLY A 10 24.10 21.50 -29.05
N ILE A 11 22.90 21.64 -28.46
CA ILE A 11 22.44 22.91 -27.87
C ILE A 11 22.44 22.76 -26.35
N SER A 12 23.29 23.55 -25.70
CA SER A 12 23.44 23.65 -24.26
C SER A 12 22.22 24.34 -23.63
N ILE A 13 21.55 23.66 -22.69
CA ILE A 13 20.54 24.27 -21.84
C ILE A 13 21.26 24.96 -20.67
N GLU A 14 21.42 26.27 -20.75
CA GLU A 14 21.89 27.08 -19.64
C GLU A 14 20.91 26.99 -18.46
N ARG A 15 21.42 26.66 -17.27
CA ARG A 15 20.66 26.75 -16.02
C ARG A 15 20.79 28.17 -15.49
N SER A 16 19.68 28.88 -15.41
CA SER A 16 19.63 30.22 -14.81
C SER A 16 20.16 30.19 -13.36
N GLU A 17 21.04 31.13 -13.06
CA GLU A 17 21.67 31.24 -11.75
C GLU A 17 20.66 31.60 -10.65
N ALA A 18 20.88 31.07 -9.44
CA ALA A 18 20.03 31.35 -8.31
C ALA A 18 20.30 32.76 -7.75
N ILE A 19 19.25 33.59 -7.68
CA ILE A 19 19.31 34.94 -7.11
C ILE A 19 19.67 34.84 -5.61
N PRO A 20 20.72 35.53 -5.12
CA PRO A 20 21.07 35.52 -3.70
C PRO A 20 20.06 36.36 -2.91
N ILE A 21 19.36 35.72 -1.96
CA ILE A 21 18.47 36.41 -1.03
C ILE A 21 19.31 36.93 0.15
N GLU A 22 19.45 38.25 0.27
CA GLU A 22 20.11 38.89 1.40
C GLU A 22 19.39 38.59 2.72
N THR A 23 20.17 38.38 3.80
CA THR A 23 19.61 38.12 5.13
C THR A 23 19.38 39.43 5.90
N PRO A 24 18.16 39.72 6.38
CA PRO A 24 17.90 40.93 7.16
C PRO A 24 18.52 40.81 8.56
N THR A 25 19.12 41.92 9.02
CA THR A 25 19.96 42.00 10.21
C THR A 25 19.21 41.73 11.53
N ARG A 26 19.84 40.95 12.43
CA ARG A 26 19.32 40.66 13.78
C ARG A 26 19.21 41.94 14.64
N ARG A 27 18.01 42.45 14.87
CA ARG A 27 17.75 43.49 15.90
C ARG A 27 17.71 42.88 17.31
N LYS A 28 18.74 43.19 18.12
CA LYS A 28 18.80 42.87 19.56
C LYS A 28 17.69 43.63 20.32
N GLY A 29 16.59 42.97 20.69
CA GLY A 29 15.48 43.69 21.33
C GLY A 29 14.41 42.91 22.10
N ARG A 30 14.53 41.57 22.31
CA ARG A 30 13.45 40.78 22.94
C ARG A 30 13.87 39.79 24.04
N ALA A 31 15.10 39.88 24.54
CA ALA A 31 15.62 39.00 25.60
C ALA A 31 15.43 39.52 27.04
N LYS A 32 14.92 40.75 27.25
CA LYS A 32 14.78 41.36 28.59
C LYS A 32 13.39 41.30 29.23
N LEU A 33 12.35 40.83 28.51
CA LEU A 33 10.96 40.86 29.02
C LEU A 33 10.51 39.53 29.64
N LEU A 34 11.14 38.40 29.29
CA LEU A 34 10.82 37.07 29.83
C LEU A 34 11.49 36.75 31.18
N HIS A 35 12.42 37.57 31.64
CA HIS A 35 13.17 37.32 32.89
C HIS A 35 12.50 37.91 34.15
N GLY A 36 11.40 38.66 34.00
CA GLY A 36 10.76 39.42 35.09
C GLY A 36 9.57 38.75 35.78
N LEU A 37 9.04 37.63 35.27
CA LEU A 37 7.78 37.02 35.75
C LEU A 37 7.95 35.71 36.53
N GLN A 38 9.19 35.36 36.93
CA GLN A 38 9.49 34.12 37.67
C GLN A 38 10.04 34.36 39.10
N ARG A 39 9.69 35.49 39.72
CA ARG A 39 9.89 35.70 41.17
C ARG A 39 8.71 36.47 41.78
N ILE A 40 7.88 35.77 42.53
CA ILE A 40 7.47 36.04 43.92
C ILE A 40 6.32 35.08 44.26
N SER A 41 6.48 34.33 45.35
CA SER A 41 5.53 33.36 45.89
C SER A 41 4.97 33.82 47.23
N SER A 42 3.82 33.26 47.65
CA SER A 42 3.22 33.33 49.02
C SER A 42 2.82 34.73 49.53
N SER A 43 1.79 34.95 50.35
CA SER A 43 0.74 34.16 51.06
C SER A 43 -0.23 35.20 51.74
N PRO A 44 -0.95 34.98 52.88
CA PRO A 44 -1.79 33.87 53.41
C PRO A 44 -3.22 34.33 53.84
N SER A 45 -4.07 33.41 54.39
CA SER A 45 -4.80 33.54 55.70
C SER A 45 -6.30 33.12 55.79
N LEU A 46 -6.65 32.41 56.90
CA LEU A 46 -7.97 32.26 57.58
C LEU A 46 -9.12 31.47 56.88
N ALA A 47 -10.01 30.69 57.54
CA ALA A 47 -10.05 30.15 58.92
C ALA A 47 -11.05 28.96 59.11
N GLN A 48 -10.73 28.04 60.05
CA GLN A 48 -11.59 27.21 60.94
C GLN A 48 -12.90 26.51 60.50
N LEU A 49 -12.96 25.17 60.69
CA LEU A 49 -13.77 24.39 61.69
C LEU A 49 -13.37 22.89 61.56
N GLY A 50 -12.98 22.11 62.58
CA GLY A 50 -13.81 21.48 63.63
C GLY A 50 -14.50 20.19 63.12
N ARG A 51 -14.36 18.94 63.64
CA ARG A 51 -13.82 18.35 64.90
C ARG A 51 -13.30 16.89 64.68
N ARG A 52 -12.60 16.31 65.66
CA ARG A 52 -12.39 14.85 65.86
C ARG A 52 -12.94 14.39 67.23
N ARG A 53 -13.41 13.12 67.33
CA ARG A 53 -13.55 12.18 68.49
C ARG A 53 -14.66 11.16 68.15
N ALA A 54 -14.79 9.96 68.72
CA ALA A 54 -13.90 8.98 69.38
C ALA A 54 -14.78 7.75 69.79
N ALA A 55 -14.17 6.72 70.42
CA ALA A 55 -14.81 5.62 71.19
C ALA A 55 -15.53 4.47 70.42
N SER A 56 -15.69 3.24 70.97
CA SER A 56 -14.74 2.29 71.61
C SER A 56 -15.44 1.01 72.13
N SER A 57 -14.98 -0.19 71.72
CA SER A 57 -15.03 -1.48 72.48
C SER A 57 -16.43 -2.02 72.94
N PRO A 58 -16.55 -3.16 73.69
CA PRO A 58 -15.84 -4.46 73.69
C PRO A 58 -16.80 -5.70 73.58
N TYR A 59 -16.28 -6.93 73.79
CA TYR A 59 -16.97 -8.26 73.87
C TYR A 59 -17.49 -8.83 72.53
N SER A 60 -17.44 -10.14 72.22
CA SER A 60 -16.86 -11.35 72.85
C SER A 60 -16.51 -12.36 71.72
N GLY A 61 -15.69 -13.42 71.84
CA GLY A 61 -15.02 -14.03 72.99
C GLY A 61 -13.93 -15.04 72.54
N ARG A 62 -13.89 -16.26 73.11
CA ARG A 62 -13.02 -17.39 72.70
C ARG A 62 -13.68 -18.75 73.03
N SER A 63 -13.42 -19.78 72.21
CA SER A 63 -13.23 -21.15 72.70
C SER A 63 -12.41 -22.00 71.72
N THR A 64 -11.52 -22.82 72.27
CA THR A 64 -10.64 -23.79 71.61
C THR A 64 -11.30 -25.17 71.54
N LEU A 65 -10.88 -26.04 70.61
CA LEU A 65 -10.51 -27.43 70.91
C LEU A 65 -9.78 -28.12 69.74
N SER A 66 -8.98 -29.12 70.10
CA SER A 66 -8.15 -29.97 69.23
C SER A 66 -8.90 -31.19 68.69
N CYS A 67 -8.34 -31.91 67.70
CA CYS A 67 -7.98 -33.35 67.80
C CYS A 67 -7.73 -34.06 66.45
N VAL A 68 -6.65 -34.87 66.42
CA VAL A 68 -6.45 -36.13 65.66
C VAL A 68 -6.28 -36.10 64.14
N SER A 69 -5.16 -36.70 63.71
CA SER A 69 -4.78 -37.03 62.33
C SER A 69 -5.11 -38.50 61.97
N LEU A 70 -5.41 -38.80 60.70
CA LEU A 70 -5.12 -40.10 60.07
C LEU A 70 -4.83 -39.96 58.56
N VAL A 71 -3.57 -40.22 58.18
CA VAL A 71 -3.08 -41.24 57.22
C VAL A 71 -4.15 -41.91 56.31
N SER A 72 -3.96 -42.20 55.02
CA SER A 72 -2.99 -41.87 53.94
C SER A 72 -3.45 -42.55 52.64
N ALA A 73 -3.22 -41.98 51.44
CA ALA A 73 -3.05 -42.75 50.19
C ALA A 73 -2.53 -41.92 48.98
N THR A 74 -1.31 -42.22 48.55
CA THR A 74 -0.81 -42.27 47.15
C THR A 74 -1.21 -41.23 46.09
N SER A 75 -0.26 -40.32 45.83
CA SER A 75 0.13 -39.75 44.52
C SER A 75 0.52 -40.86 43.48
N PRO A 76 0.88 -40.60 42.19
CA PRO A 76 1.32 -39.31 41.62
C PRO A 76 1.00 -38.97 40.13
N ARG A 77 1.32 -37.71 39.74
CA ARG A 77 1.64 -37.21 38.38
C ARG A 77 0.48 -37.19 37.33
N ASN A 78 0.37 -36.21 36.42
CA ASN A 78 1.00 -34.88 36.31
C ASN A 78 0.23 -34.04 35.24
N TYR A 79 0.54 -32.74 35.20
CA TYR A 79 0.35 -31.78 34.10
C TYR A 79 -1.01 -31.10 33.81
N ASP A 80 -0.87 -29.78 33.77
CA ASP A 80 -1.45 -28.77 32.87
C ASP A 80 -2.92 -28.29 32.97
N ASN A 81 -3.02 -27.10 33.58
CA ASN A 81 -3.35 -25.85 32.89
C ASN A 81 -4.43 -25.93 31.81
N SER A 82 -5.66 -25.62 32.21
CA SER A 82 -6.65 -25.05 31.30
C SER A 82 -7.26 -23.77 31.87
N TYR A 83 -7.16 -22.72 31.05
CA TYR A 83 -7.92 -21.48 30.98
C TYR A 83 -8.87 -21.09 32.13
N SER A 84 -8.56 -19.89 32.66
CA SER A 84 -9.41 -19.05 33.50
C SER A 84 -10.83 -18.84 32.96
N SER A 85 -11.80 -18.93 33.86
CA SER A 85 -13.14 -18.33 33.71
C SER A 85 -13.38 -17.26 34.78
N GLN A 86 -13.99 -16.14 34.36
CA GLN A 86 -15.05 -15.37 35.01
C GLN A 86 -15.09 -15.28 36.57
N SER A 87 -15.32 -14.13 37.22
CA SER A 87 -15.62 -12.75 36.78
C SER A 87 -15.69 -11.81 38.00
N SER A 88 -15.80 -10.48 37.78
CA SER A 88 -16.43 -9.47 38.69
C SER A 88 -15.80 -9.25 40.08
N GLY A 89 -15.48 -8.04 40.58
CA GLY A 89 -15.58 -6.63 40.18
C GLY A 89 -15.05 -5.79 41.39
N ALA A 90 -14.96 -4.46 41.43
CA ALA A 90 -15.17 -3.36 40.50
C ALA A 90 -14.35 -2.14 41.01
N GLY A 91 -14.07 -1.11 40.19
CA GLY A 91 -13.13 -0.04 40.58
C GLY A 91 -13.06 1.23 39.71
N TYR A 92 -14.21 1.70 39.23
CA TYR A 92 -14.56 3.11 38.97
C TYR A 92 -13.62 4.07 38.18
N SER A 93 -14.12 4.56 37.03
CA SER A 93 -14.14 5.99 36.72
C SER A 93 -15.24 6.32 35.72
N THR A 94 -16.22 7.11 36.15
CA THR A 94 -17.36 7.61 35.36
C THR A 94 -17.19 9.09 35.07
N ALA A 95 -17.36 9.49 33.80
CA ALA A 95 -17.58 10.90 33.44
C ALA A 95 -18.96 11.37 33.97
N PRO A 96 -19.15 12.69 34.17
CA PRO A 96 -20.22 13.33 33.41
C PRO A 96 -19.99 14.80 32.97
N THR A 97 -20.89 15.19 32.08
CA THR A 97 -21.19 16.48 31.41
C THR A 97 -21.33 17.74 32.27
N SER A 98 -21.00 18.93 31.72
CA SER A 98 -22.01 19.95 31.30
C SER A 98 -21.42 21.25 30.69
N ILE A 99 -22.30 21.97 29.99
CA ILE A 99 -22.20 23.21 29.14
C ILE A 99 -22.89 24.37 29.95
N PRO A 100 -22.73 25.72 29.76
CA PRO A 100 -22.58 26.49 28.49
C PRO A 100 -21.66 27.76 28.43
N SER A 101 -21.54 28.28 27.19
CA SER A 101 -21.26 29.69 26.77
C SER A 101 -19.83 30.23 27.01
N THR A 102 -19.19 30.97 26.10
CA THR A 102 -19.64 32.17 25.34
C THR A 102 -18.94 32.30 23.94
N PRO A 103 -19.30 33.28 23.06
CA PRO A 103 -18.90 33.33 21.63
C PRO A 103 -17.47 33.87 21.39
N GLY A 104 -16.90 33.94 20.18
CA GLY A 104 -17.35 33.56 18.84
C GLY A 104 -17.00 34.63 17.78
N LEU A 105 -16.54 34.17 16.60
CA LEU A 105 -16.51 34.87 15.30
C LEU A 105 -15.54 36.10 15.17
N ASP A 106 -14.90 36.37 14.02
CA ASP A 106 -15.08 35.77 12.69
C ASP A 106 -13.81 35.76 11.81
N THR A 107 -13.89 34.99 10.72
CA THR A 107 -12.89 34.91 9.63
C THR A 107 -13.18 35.98 8.54
N PRO A 108 -12.44 36.05 7.39
CA PRO A 108 -12.70 35.12 6.29
C PRO A 108 -11.47 34.65 5.48
N PHE A 109 -11.71 33.56 4.75
CA PHE A 109 -10.89 32.95 3.70
C PHE A 109 -11.54 33.18 2.31
N PHE A 110 -10.94 32.56 1.28
CA PHE A 110 -11.40 32.26 -0.10
C PHE A 110 -10.79 33.14 -1.22
N ASP A 111 -9.91 32.63 -2.11
CA ASP A 111 -10.01 31.55 -3.15
C ASP A 111 -10.70 32.08 -4.43
N GLY A 112 -10.10 31.98 -5.62
CA GLY A 112 -10.37 30.95 -6.65
C GLY A 112 -11.09 31.61 -7.86
N SER A 113 -11.36 31.02 -9.03
CA SER A 113 -11.08 29.68 -9.56
C SER A 113 -11.35 29.65 -11.10
N TYR A 114 -10.64 28.78 -11.86
CA TYR A 114 -10.93 28.21 -13.20
C TYR A 114 -11.23 29.05 -14.48
N ASP A 115 -10.44 28.71 -15.51
CA ASP A 115 -10.78 28.36 -16.91
C ASP A 115 -12.00 28.92 -17.66
N ARG A 116 -11.74 29.38 -18.90
CA ARG A 116 -12.55 29.04 -20.09
C ARG A 116 -11.69 28.87 -21.34
N VAL A 117 -12.00 27.85 -22.14
CA VAL A 117 -11.62 27.67 -23.57
C VAL A 117 -12.91 27.44 -24.39
N PRO A 118 -12.92 27.56 -25.74
CA PRO A 118 -13.98 28.30 -26.43
C PRO A 118 -14.69 27.50 -27.55
N ILE A 119 -15.63 28.12 -28.27
CA ILE A 119 -16.12 27.80 -29.63
C ILE A 119 -17.25 28.79 -29.98
N ARG A 120 -17.57 29.19 -31.23
CA ARG A 120 -16.85 29.43 -32.49
C ARG A 120 -17.87 30.06 -33.45
N ARG A 121 -17.55 31.13 -34.19
CA ARG A 121 -18.31 31.58 -35.37
C ARG A 121 -17.35 31.97 -36.48
N VAL A 122 -17.80 31.84 -37.73
CA VAL A 122 -16.98 31.53 -38.92
C VAL A 122 -17.52 32.31 -40.12
N GLU A 123 -16.60 32.84 -40.97
CA GLU A 123 -16.76 33.33 -42.36
C GLU A 123 -17.71 34.55 -42.62
N HIS A 124 -17.52 35.49 -43.55
CA HIS A 124 -16.45 35.89 -44.53
C HIS A 124 -16.50 37.44 -44.71
N GLY A 125 -15.53 38.19 -45.28
CA GLY A 125 -14.14 37.86 -45.61
C GLY A 125 -13.54 38.48 -46.91
N ALA A 126 -13.35 39.81 -47.05
CA ALA A 126 -12.69 40.41 -48.25
C ALA A 126 -11.81 41.67 -48.03
N MET A 127 -10.50 41.51 -48.31
CA MET A 127 -9.46 42.50 -48.72
C MET A 127 -8.88 43.54 -47.71
N THR A 128 -7.65 43.97 -48.02
CA THR A 128 -6.54 44.43 -47.16
C THR A 128 -6.02 45.85 -47.57
N PRO A 129 -5.00 46.51 -46.94
CA PRO A 129 -4.03 46.05 -45.92
C PRO A 129 -3.69 47.00 -44.74
N ALA A 130 -3.03 46.40 -43.72
CA ALA A 130 -2.05 46.93 -42.76
C ALA A 130 -2.02 48.44 -42.37
N THR A 131 -2.24 48.73 -41.08
CA THR A 131 -1.13 49.02 -40.14
C THR A 131 -1.56 49.03 -38.66
N SER A 132 -0.55 48.88 -37.81
CA SER A 132 -0.48 48.78 -36.34
C SER A 132 -1.26 49.77 -35.47
N THR A 133 -1.58 49.29 -34.25
CA THR A 133 -1.81 50.03 -32.98
C THR A 133 -3.06 50.93 -32.85
N SER A 134 -4.16 50.34 -32.38
CA SER A 134 -5.30 51.05 -31.79
C SER A 134 -5.01 51.43 -30.32
N ALA A 135 -5.24 52.70 -29.97
CA ALA A 135 -4.92 53.27 -28.66
C ALA A 135 -5.86 52.82 -27.52
N LEU A 136 -5.39 52.98 -26.27
CA LEU A 136 -6.15 52.72 -25.04
C LEU A 136 -7.34 53.70 -24.84
N PRO A 137 -8.41 53.27 -24.13
CA PRO A 137 -9.58 54.12 -23.84
C PRO A 137 -9.27 55.39 -23.03
N LEU A 138 -10.18 56.37 -23.10
CA LEU A 138 -9.97 57.76 -22.70
C LEU A 138 -9.79 58.02 -21.19
N ASP A 139 -10.11 57.07 -20.32
CA ASP A 139 -10.16 57.28 -18.86
C ASP A 139 -8.80 57.16 -18.14
N VAL A 140 -7.70 56.93 -18.86
CA VAL A 140 -6.34 56.79 -18.29
C VAL A 140 -5.33 57.74 -18.94
N ARG A 141 -5.74 58.98 -19.27
CA ARG A 141 -4.81 60.06 -19.63
C ARG A 141 -4.57 61.01 -18.45
N PRO A 142 -3.32 61.23 -18.02
CA PRO A 142 -3.02 62.21 -16.98
C PRO A 142 -3.19 63.63 -17.52
N MET A 143 -4.09 64.42 -16.92
CA MET A 143 -4.22 65.83 -17.27
C MET A 143 -3.07 66.65 -16.67
N SER A 144 -2.12 67.03 -17.52
CA SER A 144 -1.15 68.08 -17.21
C SER A 144 -1.71 69.47 -17.57
N ARG A 145 -1.46 70.42 -16.66
CA ARG A 145 -1.54 71.88 -16.79
C ARG A 145 -2.05 72.49 -18.13
N GLY A 146 -3.13 73.27 -18.01
CA GLY A 146 -3.23 74.56 -18.70
C GLY A 146 -4.04 74.59 -20.00
N ALA A 147 -5.38 74.67 -19.88
CA ALA A 147 -6.25 75.26 -20.89
C ALA A 147 -7.51 75.84 -20.22
N LEU A 148 -7.80 77.12 -20.48
CA LEU A 148 -9.05 77.77 -20.07
C LEU A 148 -10.16 77.48 -21.11
N PRO A 149 -11.42 77.26 -20.69
CA PRO A 149 -12.54 77.04 -21.62
C PRO A 149 -13.25 78.36 -22.00
N PRO A 150 -13.95 78.42 -23.15
CA PRO A 150 -14.89 79.50 -23.46
C PRO A 150 -16.32 79.21 -22.96
N PHE A 151 -16.86 80.13 -22.15
CA PHE A 151 -18.23 80.69 -22.07
C PHE A 151 -19.44 79.93 -22.69
N ALA A 152 -20.67 79.93 -22.15
CA ALA A 152 -21.33 80.54 -20.95
C ALA A 152 -22.61 79.67 -20.62
N GLU A 153 -23.51 79.90 -19.65
CA GLU A 153 -24.05 81.11 -18.96
C GLU A 153 -24.56 80.81 -17.52
N HIS A 154 -24.65 81.87 -16.69
CA HIS A 154 -25.33 82.00 -15.37
C HIS A 154 -24.91 81.06 -14.20
N SER A 155 -24.70 81.48 -12.95
CA SER A 155 -24.55 82.77 -12.23
C SER A 155 -24.22 82.45 -10.74
N PRO A 156 -23.97 83.41 -9.82
CA PRO A 156 -23.10 84.60 -9.87
C PRO A 156 -21.79 84.38 -9.05
N ILE A 157 -20.86 85.34 -9.12
CA ILE A 157 -19.60 85.34 -8.36
C ILE A 157 -19.79 86.03 -7.00
N HIS A 158 -19.25 85.46 -5.92
CA HIS A 158 -18.80 86.25 -4.77
C HIS A 158 -17.32 85.95 -4.49
N GLU A 159 -16.55 87.03 -4.59
CA GLU A 159 -15.21 87.34 -4.08
C GLU A 159 -14.24 86.23 -3.62
N ILE A 160 -13.03 86.39 -4.17
CA ILE A 160 -11.76 85.86 -3.69
C ILE A 160 -11.61 86.12 -2.18
N LEU A 161 -11.38 85.06 -1.41
CA LEU A 161 -10.55 85.15 -0.21
C LEU A 161 -9.39 84.16 -0.33
N GLU A 162 -8.27 84.53 0.28
CA GLU A 162 -7.01 83.79 0.25
C GLU A 162 -7.08 82.52 1.15
N ASP A 163 -5.94 81.85 1.37
CA ASP A 163 -5.78 80.66 2.25
C ASP A 163 -6.20 79.27 1.72
N TYR A 164 -5.87 78.96 0.47
CA TYR A 164 -5.91 77.57 -0.05
C TYR A 164 -4.93 76.59 0.66
N PHE A 165 -4.00 77.08 1.49
CA PHE A 165 -2.91 76.28 2.08
C PHE A 165 -3.19 75.72 3.50
N SER A 166 -4.40 75.88 4.04
CA SER A 166 -4.67 75.64 5.49
C SER A 166 -5.78 74.63 5.81
N LEU A 167 -6.30 73.86 4.84
CA LEU A 167 -7.39 72.90 5.05
C LEU A 167 -6.88 71.48 5.42
N PRO A 168 -7.21 70.92 6.61
CA PRO A 168 -6.80 69.57 6.98
C PRO A 168 -7.53 68.50 6.17
N LEU A 169 -6.78 67.57 5.56
CA LEU A 169 -7.32 66.40 4.88
C LEU A 169 -7.99 65.44 5.89
N ALA A 170 -9.32 65.47 5.96
CA ALA A 170 -10.08 64.48 6.71
C ALA A 170 -9.90 63.07 6.10
N PRO A 171 -9.60 62.04 6.91
CA PRO A 171 -9.33 60.70 6.38
C PRO A 171 -10.61 60.08 5.79
N ARG A 172 -10.53 59.67 4.51
CA ARG A 172 -11.60 58.92 3.84
C ARG A 172 -11.88 57.61 4.60
N LYS A 173 -13.12 57.43 5.07
CA LYS A 173 -13.56 56.14 5.63
C LYS A 173 -13.44 55.05 4.56
N PRO A 174 -12.84 53.88 4.85
CA PRO A 174 -12.72 52.80 3.87
C PRO A 174 -14.10 52.23 3.55
N SER A 175 -14.45 52.12 2.26
CA SER A 175 -15.62 51.38 1.83
C SER A 175 -15.41 49.89 2.16
N ARG A 176 -16.36 49.29 2.88
CA ARG A 176 -16.38 47.84 3.04
C ARG A 176 -16.58 47.22 1.65
N ARG A 177 -15.65 46.37 1.22
CA ARG A 177 -15.87 45.51 0.05
C ARG A 177 -17.13 44.67 0.32
N THR A 178 -17.99 44.52 -0.67
CA THR A 178 -19.10 43.57 -0.62
C THR A 178 -18.54 42.18 -0.34
N SER A 179 -19.21 41.40 0.50
CA SER A 179 -18.81 40.03 0.82
C SER A 179 -18.93 39.17 -0.45
N PHE A 180 -17.79 38.92 -1.10
CA PHE A 180 -17.68 37.99 -2.21
C PHE A 180 -17.95 36.58 -1.67
N ASP A 181 -19.15 36.06 -1.93
CA ASP A 181 -19.48 34.68 -1.59
C ASP A 181 -18.91 33.77 -2.68
N PHE A 182 -17.65 33.38 -2.50
CA PHE A 182 -16.93 32.49 -3.39
C PHE A 182 -17.72 31.23 -3.73
N TRP A 183 -18.40 30.62 -2.75
CA TRP A 183 -19.20 29.42 -2.98
C TRP A 183 -20.57 29.75 -3.58
N GLY A 184 -21.15 30.91 -3.30
CA GLY A 184 -22.37 31.37 -3.95
C GLY A 184 -22.17 31.61 -5.45
N GLU A 185 -21.16 32.40 -5.82
CA GLU A 185 -20.93 32.90 -7.18
C GLU A 185 -20.28 31.86 -8.14
N MET A 186 -19.68 30.79 -7.61
CA MET A 186 -19.04 29.74 -8.41
C MET A 186 -20.07 28.88 -9.20
N PRO A 187 -19.83 28.61 -10.50
CA PRO A 187 -20.63 27.69 -11.31
C PRO A 187 -20.75 26.26 -10.73
N HIS A 188 -21.90 25.61 -10.95
CA HIS A 188 -22.16 24.25 -10.46
C HIS A 188 -21.18 23.21 -10.99
N GLU A 189 -20.74 23.34 -12.23
CA GLU A 189 -19.73 22.46 -12.85
C GLU A 189 -18.41 22.50 -12.10
N ILE A 190 -17.92 23.70 -11.73
CA ILE A 190 -16.68 23.87 -10.97
C ILE A 190 -16.82 23.32 -9.55
N LYS A 191 -17.99 23.49 -8.93
CA LYS A 191 -18.27 22.84 -7.63
C LYS A 191 -18.16 21.33 -7.77
N LEU A 192 -18.82 20.73 -8.77
CA LEU A 192 -18.73 19.30 -9.02
C LEU A 192 -17.29 18.84 -9.30
N THR A 193 -16.47 19.58 -10.06
CA THR A 193 -15.06 19.20 -10.27
C THR A 193 -14.26 19.23 -8.96
N ILE A 194 -14.43 20.25 -8.12
CA ILE A 194 -13.78 20.31 -6.79
C ILE A 194 -14.18 19.11 -5.93
N PHE A 195 -15.48 18.79 -5.87
CA PHE A 195 -15.98 17.64 -5.11
C PHE A 195 -15.58 16.29 -5.74
N SER A 196 -15.34 16.21 -7.06
CA SER A 196 -14.88 14.97 -7.72
C SER A 196 -13.47 14.52 -7.33
N TYR A 197 -12.67 15.42 -6.75
CA TYR A 197 -11.37 15.06 -6.15
C TYR A 197 -11.48 14.50 -4.73
N LEU A 198 -12.67 14.51 -4.11
CA LEU A 198 -12.89 13.99 -2.77
C LEU A 198 -13.30 12.52 -2.80
N GLU A 199 -12.68 11.71 -1.95
CA GLU A 199 -13.04 10.29 -1.79
C GLU A 199 -14.47 10.14 -1.23
N PRO A 200 -15.17 9.02 -1.48
CA PRO A 200 -16.46 8.69 -0.88
C PRO A 200 -16.60 8.99 0.63
N LYS A 201 -15.58 8.67 1.44
CA LYS A 201 -15.54 8.96 2.88
C LYS A 201 -15.45 10.46 3.18
N GLN A 202 -14.77 11.22 2.32
CA GLN A 202 -14.61 12.66 2.44
C GLN A 202 -15.89 13.41 2.00
N LEU A 203 -16.54 12.96 0.92
CA LEU A 203 -17.84 13.46 0.45
C LEU A 203 -18.91 13.37 1.55
N VAL A 204 -19.04 12.21 2.21
CA VAL A 204 -20.00 12.04 3.32
C VAL A 204 -19.70 13.01 4.47
N ARG A 205 -18.42 13.27 4.78
CA ARG A 205 -18.03 14.26 5.80
C ARG A 205 -18.31 15.70 5.39
N ALA A 206 -18.10 16.04 4.11
CA ALA A 206 -18.41 17.37 3.56
C ALA A 206 -19.92 17.68 3.57
N SER A 207 -20.77 16.66 3.46
CA SER A 207 -22.25 16.80 3.49
C SER A 207 -22.81 17.35 4.82
N ILE A 208 -21.98 17.46 5.87
CA ILE A 208 -22.35 17.98 7.19
C ILE A 208 -22.10 19.49 7.30
N VAL A 209 -21.30 20.08 6.40
CA VAL A 209 -20.81 21.47 6.51
C VAL A 209 -21.93 22.49 6.29
N CYS A 210 -22.73 22.35 5.22
CA CYS A 210 -23.88 23.23 4.96
C CYS A 210 -24.92 22.52 4.07
N LYS A 211 -26.13 23.08 3.97
CA LYS A 211 -27.21 22.51 3.15
C LYS A 211 -26.87 22.43 1.65
N HIS A 212 -26.17 23.44 1.13
CA HIS A 212 -25.74 23.45 -0.27
C HIS A 212 -24.69 22.37 -0.55
N PHE A 213 -23.74 22.17 0.36
CA PHE A 213 -22.76 21.07 0.26
C PHE A 213 -23.43 19.71 0.42
N HIS A 214 -24.47 19.60 1.25
CA HIS A 214 -25.28 18.39 1.32
C HIS A 214 -25.90 18.05 -0.04
N GLU A 215 -26.60 19.00 -0.66
CA GLU A 215 -27.21 18.82 -1.99
C GLU A 215 -26.17 18.41 -3.06
N ILE A 216 -25.01 19.08 -3.10
CA ILE A 216 -23.90 18.74 -4.02
C ILE A 216 -23.35 17.34 -3.73
N CYS A 217 -23.06 16.99 -2.46
CA CYS A 217 -22.52 15.68 -2.10
C CYS A 217 -23.45 14.50 -2.46
N PHE A 218 -24.75 14.73 -2.61
CA PHE A 218 -25.72 13.72 -3.03
C PHE A 218 -26.07 13.77 -4.54
N ASP A 219 -25.42 14.63 -5.34
CA ASP A 219 -25.49 14.57 -6.81
C ASP A 219 -24.87 13.26 -7.31
N GLY A 220 -25.67 12.49 -8.05
CA GLY A 220 -25.26 11.19 -8.60
C GLY A 220 -24.04 11.25 -9.52
N GLN A 221 -23.71 12.40 -10.12
CA GLN A 221 -22.52 12.55 -10.96
C GLN A 221 -21.20 12.34 -10.21
N LEU A 222 -21.15 12.65 -8.92
CA LEU A 222 -19.95 12.42 -8.09
C LEU A 222 -19.71 10.92 -7.81
N TRP A 223 -20.76 10.11 -7.88
CA TRP A 223 -20.77 8.72 -7.44
C TRP A 223 -20.58 7.71 -8.58
N THR A 224 -19.81 8.07 -9.62
CA THR A 224 -19.49 7.14 -10.72
C THR A 224 -18.71 5.90 -10.25
N CYS A 225 -17.87 6.07 -9.22
CA CYS A 225 -17.23 5.00 -8.46
C CYS A 225 -17.67 5.07 -7.00
N PHE A 226 -18.30 4.00 -6.51
CA PHE A 226 -18.72 3.83 -5.13
C PHE A 226 -17.95 2.67 -4.49
N ASP A 227 -16.97 3.00 -3.65
CA ASP A 227 -16.25 2.01 -2.85
C ASP A 227 -16.66 2.10 -1.37
N ALA A 228 -17.27 1.03 -0.86
CA ALA A 228 -17.68 0.90 0.53
C ALA A 228 -16.70 0.12 1.43
N SER A 229 -15.59 -0.38 0.88
CA SER A 229 -14.63 -1.22 1.61
C SER A 229 -13.87 -0.47 2.72
N GLU A 230 -13.78 0.86 2.65
CA GLU A 230 -13.17 1.69 3.69
C GLU A 230 -14.07 1.93 4.92
N PHE A 231 -15.39 1.85 4.75
CA PHE A 231 -16.37 2.34 5.72
C PHE A 231 -17.51 1.36 6.04
N TYR A 232 -17.42 0.11 5.61
CA TYR A 232 -18.45 -0.93 5.79
C TYR A 232 -18.91 -1.16 7.25
N LYS A 233 -18.12 -0.72 8.24
CA LYS A 233 -18.46 -0.75 9.68
C LYS A 233 -19.05 0.56 10.21
N GLU A 234 -18.81 1.69 9.56
CA GLU A 234 -19.05 3.04 10.10
C GLU A 234 -20.33 3.69 9.59
N ILE A 235 -20.76 3.38 8.36
CA ILE A 235 -21.97 3.98 7.77
C ILE A 235 -23.25 3.37 8.39
N PRO A 236 -24.35 4.12 8.55
CA PRO A 236 -25.66 3.54 8.82
C PRO A 236 -26.34 3.11 7.51
N ALA A 237 -26.97 1.94 7.51
CA ALA A 237 -27.51 1.30 6.31
C ALA A 237 -28.57 2.12 5.53
N GLU A 238 -29.25 3.07 6.20
CA GLU A 238 -30.18 4.00 5.56
C GLU A 238 -29.46 5.04 4.68
N SER A 239 -28.28 5.51 5.10
CA SER A 239 -27.48 6.44 4.29
C SER A 239 -26.91 5.74 3.07
N LEU A 240 -26.44 4.50 3.21
CA LEU A 240 -26.01 3.68 2.07
C LEU A 240 -27.14 3.49 1.04
N ALA A 241 -28.36 3.21 1.51
CA ALA A 241 -29.53 3.11 0.63
C ALA A 241 -29.87 4.44 -0.06
N LYS A 242 -29.79 5.58 0.66
CA LYS A 242 -30.01 6.92 0.08
C LYS A 242 -28.98 7.27 -1.00
N ILE A 243 -27.68 7.06 -0.72
CA ILE A 243 -26.60 7.27 -1.69
C ILE A 243 -26.84 6.42 -2.94
N ILE A 244 -27.15 5.13 -2.80
CA ILE A 244 -27.32 4.27 -3.96
C ILE A 244 -28.61 4.58 -4.75
N VAL A 245 -29.67 5.09 -4.11
CA VAL A 245 -30.87 5.55 -4.83
C VAL A 245 -30.61 6.85 -5.61
N THR A 246 -29.82 7.79 -5.08
CA THR A 246 -29.47 9.03 -5.81
C THR A 246 -28.39 8.81 -6.87
N ALA A 247 -27.38 8.00 -6.56
CA ALA A 247 -26.26 7.68 -7.45
C ALA A 247 -26.59 6.64 -8.54
N GLY A 248 -27.50 5.69 -8.26
CA GLY A 248 -27.64 4.43 -8.99
C GLY A 248 -27.58 4.48 -10.54
N PRO A 249 -28.22 5.45 -11.22
CA PRO A 249 -28.13 5.58 -12.67
C PRO A 249 -26.73 5.89 -13.22
N PHE A 250 -25.89 6.53 -12.41
CA PHE A 250 -24.54 7.01 -12.75
C PHE A 250 -23.42 6.10 -12.23
N VAL A 251 -23.68 5.25 -11.23
CA VAL A 251 -22.70 4.27 -10.73
C VAL A 251 -22.30 3.34 -11.88
N LYS A 252 -21.00 3.33 -12.19
CA LYS A 252 -20.36 2.37 -13.09
C LYS A 252 -19.56 1.35 -12.30
N ASP A 253 -18.89 1.81 -11.25
CA ASP A 253 -18.01 1.00 -10.42
C ASP A 253 -18.60 0.87 -9.02
N LEU A 254 -18.99 -0.35 -8.64
CA LEU A 254 -19.68 -0.67 -7.39
C LEU A 254 -18.87 -1.69 -6.59
N ASN A 255 -18.23 -1.26 -5.51
CA ASN A 255 -17.54 -2.12 -4.56
C ASN A 255 -18.29 -2.17 -3.23
N LEU A 256 -18.89 -3.33 -2.93
CA LEU A 256 -19.62 -3.62 -1.70
C LEU A 256 -18.90 -4.66 -0.82
N ARG A 257 -17.58 -4.81 -0.99
CA ARG A 257 -16.75 -5.77 -0.23
C ARG A 257 -17.00 -5.67 1.27
N GLY A 258 -17.37 -6.79 1.88
CA GLY A 258 -17.58 -6.90 3.33
C GLY A 258 -18.77 -6.12 3.90
N CYS A 259 -19.69 -5.61 3.06
CA CYS A 259 -20.83 -4.80 3.51
C CYS A 259 -21.92 -5.61 4.25
N VAL A 260 -21.69 -5.90 5.53
CA VAL A 260 -22.64 -6.50 6.50
C VAL A 260 -24.01 -5.81 6.50
N GLN A 261 -24.06 -4.52 6.17
CA GLN A 261 -25.30 -3.73 6.18
C GLN A 261 -26.28 -4.05 5.04
N VAL A 262 -25.75 -4.65 3.96
CA VAL A 262 -26.50 -5.08 2.77
C VAL A 262 -27.13 -6.48 2.98
N GLU A 263 -26.87 -7.13 4.11
CA GLU A 263 -27.42 -8.44 4.46
C GLU A 263 -28.96 -8.50 4.51
N HIS A 264 -29.64 -7.36 4.68
CA HIS A 264 -31.09 -7.30 4.58
C HIS A 264 -31.56 -7.26 3.12
N TYR A 265 -32.22 -8.33 2.67
CA TYR A 265 -32.70 -8.53 1.30
C TYR A 265 -33.39 -7.31 0.65
N LYS A 266 -34.24 -6.58 1.41
CA LYS A 266 -34.94 -5.37 0.90
C LYS A 266 -33.96 -4.28 0.44
N ARG A 267 -32.81 -4.13 1.11
CA ARG A 267 -31.78 -3.14 0.75
C ARG A 267 -31.00 -3.60 -0.47
N ALA A 268 -30.61 -4.88 -0.52
CA ALA A 268 -30.01 -5.47 -1.71
C ALA A 268 -30.90 -5.30 -2.96
N GLU A 269 -32.21 -5.51 -2.84
CA GLU A 269 -33.15 -5.34 -3.96
C GLU A 269 -33.24 -3.87 -4.44
N VAL A 270 -33.20 -2.89 -3.53
CA VAL A 270 -33.15 -1.46 -3.88
C VAL A 270 -31.87 -1.12 -4.64
N ILE A 271 -30.71 -1.61 -4.17
CA ILE A 271 -29.41 -1.44 -4.84
C ILE A 271 -29.47 -1.99 -6.27
N VAL A 272 -29.99 -3.21 -6.44
CA VAL A 272 -30.14 -3.88 -7.74
C VAL A 272 -31.08 -3.12 -8.68
N LYS A 273 -32.16 -2.52 -8.19
CA LYS A 273 -33.11 -1.74 -9.01
C LYS A 273 -32.60 -0.37 -9.42
N ALA A 274 -31.69 0.21 -8.62
CA ALA A 274 -31.09 1.52 -8.84
C ALA A 274 -29.89 1.45 -9.82
N CYS A 275 -29.01 0.47 -9.67
CA CYS A 275 -27.79 0.32 -10.47
C CYS A 275 -28.05 -0.40 -11.80
N ARG A 276 -28.08 0.36 -12.91
CA ARG A 276 -28.42 -0.14 -14.26
C ARG A 276 -27.30 -0.04 -15.31
N ASN A 277 -26.21 0.65 -15.01
CA ASN A 277 -25.12 0.93 -15.95
C ASN A 277 -23.75 0.45 -15.41
N LEU A 278 -23.74 -0.60 -14.59
CA LEU A 278 -22.52 -1.12 -13.96
C LEU A 278 -21.57 -1.70 -15.00
N MET A 279 -20.32 -1.25 -14.92
CA MET A 279 -19.17 -1.80 -15.64
C MET A 279 -18.34 -2.69 -14.72
N ASN A 280 -18.10 -2.25 -13.48
CA ASN A 280 -17.33 -2.99 -12.48
C ASN A 280 -18.21 -3.28 -11.26
N ALA A 281 -18.32 -4.55 -10.86
CA ALA A 281 -19.07 -4.95 -9.67
C ALA A 281 -18.25 -5.93 -8.81
N THR A 282 -17.96 -5.54 -7.57
CA THR A 282 -17.26 -6.38 -6.60
C THR A 282 -18.13 -6.60 -5.36
N LEU A 283 -18.61 -7.84 -5.21
CA LEU A 283 -19.56 -8.27 -4.17
C LEU A 283 -18.91 -9.23 -3.17
N GLU A 284 -17.61 -9.05 -2.92
CA GLU A 284 -16.81 -9.96 -2.10
C GLU A 284 -17.35 -10.09 -0.67
N GLY A 285 -17.58 -11.33 -0.24
CA GLY A 285 -17.94 -11.64 1.15
C GLY A 285 -19.35 -11.21 1.59
N CYS A 286 -20.24 -10.85 0.67
CA CYS A 286 -21.65 -10.50 0.99
C CYS A 286 -22.49 -11.76 1.32
N ARG A 287 -22.27 -12.36 2.51
CA ARG A 287 -22.76 -13.69 2.91
C ARG A 287 -24.27 -13.92 2.77
N ASN A 288 -25.10 -12.89 3.01
CA ASN A 288 -26.57 -13.00 2.98
C ASN A 288 -27.21 -12.48 1.67
N PHE A 289 -26.42 -12.28 0.60
CA PHE A 289 -26.95 -11.84 -0.68
C PHE A 289 -27.84 -12.94 -1.32
N GLN A 290 -29.05 -12.59 -1.77
CA GLN A 290 -29.97 -13.59 -2.33
C GLN A 290 -29.68 -13.88 -3.82
N ARG A 291 -30.05 -15.09 -4.26
CA ARG A 291 -29.85 -15.53 -5.66
C ARG A 291 -30.72 -14.74 -6.64
N SER A 292 -31.96 -14.45 -6.26
CA SER A 292 -32.91 -13.63 -7.03
C SER A 292 -32.39 -12.21 -7.26
N THR A 293 -31.86 -11.55 -6.23
CA THR A 293 -31.24 -10.22 -6.36
C THR A 293 -30.00 -10.27 -7.26
N LEU A 294 -29.18 -11.31 -7.17
CA LEU A 294 -28.01 -11.48 -8.05
C LEU A 294 -28.41 -11.70 -9.52
N HIS A 295 -29.41 -12.55 -9.79
CA HIS A 295 -29.93 -12.75 -11.14
C HIS A 295 -30.50 -11.46 -11.74
N ASN A 296 -31.21 -10.67 -10.94
CA ASN A 296 -31.77 -9.39 -11.38
C ASN A 296 -30.66 -8.37 -11.69
N LEU A 297 -29.62 -8.27 -10.86
CA LEU A 297 -28.48 -7.38 -11.12
C LEU A 297 -27.81 -7.69 -12.45
N LEU A 298 -27.50 -8.97 -12.69
CA LEU A 298 -26.83 -9.40 -13.90
C LEU A 298 -27.68 -9.20 -15.17
N ARG A 299 -29.01 -9.41 -15.08
CA ARG A 299 -29.93 -9.17 -16.19
C ARG A 299 -30.12 -7.69 -16.55
N THR A 300 -29.91 -6.79 -15.58
CA THR A 300 -30.10 -5.35 -15.78
C THR A 300 -28.82 -4.66 -16.30
N ASN A 301 -27.64 -5.28 -16.16
CA ASN A 301 -26.36 -4.67 -16.50
C ASN A 301 -25.67 -5.41 -17.67
N ASP A 302 -25.91 -4.92 -18.89
CA ASP A 302 -25.38 -5.45 -20.16
C ASP A 302 -23.90 -5.11 -20.40
N ARG A 303 -23.45 -3.95 -19.88
CA ARG A 303 -22.10 -3.38 -20.03
C ARG A 303 -21.09 -3.85 -18.99
N LEU A 304 -21.41 -4.91 -18.24
CA LEU A 304 -20.54 -5.44 -17.21
C LEU A 304 -19.22 -5.96 -17.82
N ALA A 305 -18.10 -5.42 -17.35
CA ALA A 305 -16.74 -5.75 -17.79
C ALA A 305 -15.96 -6.50 -16.70
N ASN A 306 -16.08 -6.10 -15.44
CA ASN A 306 -15.36 -6.74 -14.33
C ASN A 306 -16.34 -7.20 -13.24
N LEU A 307 -16.34 -8.50 -12.95
CA LEU A 307 -17.24 -9.12 -11.98
C LEU A 307 -16.47 -9.96 -10.96
N ASN A 308 -16.47 -9.52 -9.70
CA ASN A 308 -15.89 -10.25 -8.58
C ASN A 308 -16.96 -10.73 -7.60
N LEU A 309 -17.10 -12.05 -7.48
CA LEU A 309 -18.09 -12.75 -6.67
C LEU A 309 -17.45 -13.63 -5.58
N THR A 310 -16.22 -13.31 -5.17
CA THR A 310 -15.42 -14.06 -4.19
C THR A 310 -16.20 -14.41 -2.90
N GLY A 311 -16.24 -15.71 -2.58
CA GLY A 311 -16.84 -16.24 -1.37
C GLY A 311 -18.37 -16.14 -1.28
N LEU A 312 -19.09 -15.96 -2.41
CA LEU A 312 -20.55 -15.88 -2.42
C LEU A 312 -21.24 -17.24 -2.55
N THR A 313 -21.93 -17.65 -1.49
CA THR A 313 -22.80 -18.85 -1.44
C THR A 313 -24.06 -18.74 -2.31
N ALA A 314 -24.38 -17.54 -2.81
CA ALA A 314 -25.45 -17.30 -3.75
C ALA A 314 -25.15 -17.85 -5.16
N VAL A 315 -23.87 -17.89 -5.54
CA VAL A 315 -23.40 -18.24 -6.89
C VAL A 315 -23.58 -19.73 -7.15
N ASN A 316 -24.05 -20.09 -8.34
CA ASN A 316 -24.22 -21.46 -8.78
C ASN A 316 -24.11 -21.60 -10.30
N ASN A 317 -24.20 -22.82 -10.83
CA ASN A 317 -24.13 -23.05 -12.27
C ASN A 317 -25.26 -22.34 -13.08
N GLY A 318 -26.38 -21.97 -12.43
CA GLY A 318 -27.46 -21.18 -13.01
C GLY A 318 -27.14 -19.68 -13.10
N THR A 319 -26.49 -19.09 -12.09
CA THR A 319 -26.01 -17.70 -12.15
C THR A 319 -25.04 -17.54 -13.31
N CYS A 320 -24.14 -18.51 -13.52
CA CYS A 320 -23.19 -18.51 -14.63
C CYS A 320 -23.86 -18.55 -16.01
N LYS A 321 -24.94 -19.32 -16.18
CA LYS A 321 -25.75 -19.30 -17.41
C LYS A 321 -26.41 -17.94 -17.66
N ILE A 322 -26.84 -17.25 -16.61
CA ILE A 322 -27.41 -15.90 -16.72
C ILE A 322 -26.31 -14.89 -17.09
N ILE A 323 -25.11 -14.98 -16.51
CA ILE A 323 -23.95 -14.15 -16.90
C ILE A 323 -23.64 -14.34 -18.40
N ALA A 324 -23.54 -15.59 -18.85
CA ALA A 324 -23.28 -15.94 -20.24
C ALA A 324 -24.32 -15.38 -21.24
N GLN A 325 -25.57 -15.18 -20.80
CA GLN A 325 -26.65 -14.61 -21.61
C GLN A 325 -26.79 -13.10 -21.49
N SER A 326 -26.37 -12.51 -20.36
CA SER A 326 -26.67 -11.10 -20.02
C SER A 326 -25.46 -10.17 -20.12
N CYS A 327 -24.24 -10.69 -20.00
CA CYS A 327 -23.00 -9.91 -19.87
C CYS A 327 -21.98 -10.26 -20.99
N PRO A 328 -22.24 -9.92 -22.26
CA PRO A 328 -21.35 -10.25 -23.37
C PRO A 328 -20.03 -9.45 -23.36
N SER A 329 -19.96 -8.33 -22.63
CA SER A 329 -18.77 -7.48 -22.51
C SER A 329 -17.77 -7.91 -21.43
N LEU A 330 -18.03 -9.02 -20.72
CA LEU A 330 -17.23 -9.41 -19.55
C LEU A 330 -15.76 -9.70 -19.93
N GLU A 331 -14.83 -8.99 -19.29
CA GLU A 331 -13.38 -9.13 -19.46
C GLU A 331 -12.71 -9.84 -18.28
N MET A 332 -13.14 -9.56 -17.04
CA MET A 332 -12.66 -10.25 -15.83
C MET A 332 -13.81 -10.90 -15.05
N PHE A 333 -13.63 -12.18 -14.73
CA PHE A 333 -14.56 -12.98 -13.95
C PHE A 333 -13.85 -13.69 -12.80
N ASN A 334 -14.20 -13.33 -11.56
CA ASN A 334 -13.66 -13.96 -10.36
C ASN A 334 -14.78 -14.61 -9.54
N VAL A 335 -14.68 -15.93 -9.40
CA VAL A 335 -15.60 -16.83 -8.68
C VAL A 335 -14.86 -17.75 -7.71
N SER A 336 -13.68 -17.31 -7.27
CA SER A 336 -12.89 -18.00 -6.26
C SER A 336 -13.69 -18.22 -4.97
N TRP A 337 -13.55 -19.39 -4.34
CA TRP A 337 -14.24 -19.79 -3.10
C TRP A 337 -15.78 -19.90 -3.21
N CYS A 338 -16.33 -20.09 -4.42
CA CYS A 338 -17.77 -20.30 -4.64
C CYS A 338 -18.17 -21.79 -4.53
N ALA A 339 -18.47 -22.25 -3.32
CA ALA A 339 -18.68 -23.68 -3.00
C ALA A 339 -19.88 -24.39 -3.67
N HIS A 340 -20.79 -23.68 -4.35
CA HIS A 340 -21.99 -24.24 -5.00
C HIS A 340 -21.96 -24.16 -6.54
N MET A 341 -20.76 -24.03 -7.11
CA MET A 341 -20.52 -23.88 -8.53
C MET A 341 -19.40 -24.84 -8.96
N ASP A 342 -19.53 -25.40 -10.16
CA ASP A 342 -18.53 -26.27 -10.78
C ASP A 342 -18.01 -25.64 -12.09
N ALA A 343 -16.96 -26.25 -12.63
CA ALA A 343 -16.49 -26.11 -14.02
C ALA A 343 -17.61 -26.02 -15.08
N ARG A 344 -18.75 -26.71 -14.90
CA ARG A 344 -19.91 -26.65 -15.81
C ARG A 344 -20.54 -25.25 -15.91
N GLY A 345 -20.53 -24.47 -14.83
CA GLY A 345 -20.96 -23.07 -14.84
C GLY A 345 -19.95 -22.20 -15.59
N ILE A 346 -18.67 -22.40 -15.33
CA ILE A 346 -17.56 -21.68 -15.96
C ILE A 346 -17.54 -21.93 -17.49
N ARG A 347 -17.79 -23.17 -17.93
CA ARG A 347 -17.96 -23.54 -19.34
C ARG A 347 -18.98 -22.64 -20.06
N ALA A 348 -20.15 -22.44 -19.45
CA ALA A 348 -21.17 -21.57 -20.03
C ALA A 348 -20.71 -20.11 -20.17
N VAL A 349 -19.94 -19.59 -19.20
CA VAL A 349 -19.38 -18.22 -19.26
C VAL A 349 -18.33 -18.09 -20.36
N ILE A 350 -17.44 -19.08 -20.52
CA ILE A 350 -16.41 -19.07 -21.58
C ILE A 350 -17.05 -19.05 -22.98
N LEU A 351 -18.12 -19.81 -23.20
CA LEU A 351 -18.85 -19.82 -24.46
C LEU A 351 -19.68 -18.54 -24.69
N GLY A 352 -20.22 -17.92 -23.62
CA GLY A 352 -21.09 -16.75 -23.72
C GLY A 352 -20.38 -15.38 -23.73
N CYS A 353 -19.17 -15.28 -23.15
CA CYS A 353 -18.46 -14.01 -22.95
C CYS A 353 -17.26 -13.86 -23.90
N PRO A 354 -17.43 -13.34 -25.13
CA PRO A 354 -16.39 -13.31 -26.16
C PRO A 354 -15.19 -12.39 -25.86
N LYS A 355 -15.25 -11.56 -24.81
CA LYS A 355 -14.18 -10.63 -24.39
C LYS A 355 -13.42 -11.09 -23.13
N LEU A 356 -13.70 -12.27 -22.60
CA LEU A 356 -13.11 -12.76 -21.35
C LEU A 356 -11.59 -12.95 -21.49
N LYS A 357 -10.82 -12.27 -20.62
CA LYS A 357 -9.35 -12.31 -20.57
C LYS A 357 -8.82 -12.82 -19.23
N ASP A 358 -9.47 -12.50 -18.12
CA ASP A 358 -9.03 -12.85 -16.76
C ASP A 358 -10.09 -13.73 -16.08
N LEU A 359 -9.78 -15.02 -15.93
CA LEU A 359 -10.62 -16.02 -15.27
C LEU A 359 -9.97 -16.48 -13.97
N ARG A 360 -10.67 -16.26 -12.85
CA ARG A 360 -10.19 -16.64 -11.51
C ARG A 360 -11.21 -17.55 -10.83
N ALA A 361 -10.84 -18.81 -10.66
CA ALA A 361 -11.71 -19.86 -10.15
C ALA A 361 -10.99 -20.71 -9.09
N ARG A 362 -10.40 -20.05 -8.08
CA ARG A 362 -9.70 -20.76 -7.01
C ARG A 362 -10.66 -21.60 -6.16
N GLU A 363 -10.23 -22.82 -5.82
CA GLU A 363 -11.00 -23.86 -5.10
C GLU A 363 -12.35 -24.26 -5.75
N VAL A 364 -12.47 -24.15 -7.07
CA VAL A 364 -13.65 -24.61 -7.82
C VAL A 364 -13.42 -26.03 -8.36
N ARG A 365 -14.45 -26.88 -8.29
CA ARG A 365 -14.36 -28.31 -8.65
C ARG A 365 -14.74 -28.62 -10.09
N GLY A 366 -14.31 -29.78 -10.57
CA GLY A 366 -14.72 -30.34 -11.87
C GLY A 366 -13.89 -29.88 -13.08
N PHE A 367 -12.69 -29.32 -12.89
CA PHE A 367 -11.78 -29.01 -14.02
C PHE A 367 -11.13 -30.26 -14.67
N ASN A 368 -11.56 -31.46 -14.28
CA ASN A 368 -11.25 -32.72 -14.96
C ASN A 368 -12.05 -32.93 -16.27
N ASN A 369 -13.02 -32.06 -16.58
CA ASN A 369 -13.86 -32.20 -17.77
C ASN A 369 -13.11 -31.77 -19.04
N LEU A 370 -12.76 -32.74 -19.89
CA LEU A 370 -12.06 -32.52 -21.17
C LEU A 370 -12.84 -31.60 -22.12
N ASP A 371 -14.18 -31.61 -22.07
CA ASP A 371 -15.02 -30.68 -22.83
C ASP A 371 -14.74 -29.21 -22.49
N LEU A 372 -14.56 -28.88 -21.19
CA LEU A 372 -14.22 -27.52 -20.77
C LEU A 372 -12.80 -27.17 -21.22
N ALA A 373 -11.89 -28.13 -21.16
CA ALA A 373 -10.53 -27.95 -21.64
C ALA A 373 -10.51 -27.60 -23.14
N GLN A 374 -11.28 -28.32 -23.95
CA GLN A 374 -11.46 -28.05 -25.38
C GLN A 374 -12.10 -26.67 -25.64
N ASP A 375 -13.15 -26.28 -24.91
CA ASP A 375 -13.74 -24.94 -25.06
C ASP A 375 -12.74 -23.81 -24.72
N ILE A 376 -11.87 -24.00 -23.72
CA ILE A 376 -10.77 -23.07 -23.38
C ILE A 376 -9.73 -23.02 -24.50
N PHE A 377 -9.43 -24.18 -25.09
CA PHE A 377 -8.51 -24.29 -26.21
C PHE A 377 -9.01 -23.56 -27.46
N GLU A 378 -10.27 -23.73 -27.82
CA GLU A 378 -10.89 -23.10 -29.00
C GLU A 378 -11.07 -21.59 -28.83
N THR A 379 -11.38 -21.12 -27.61
CA THR A 379 -11.59 -19.70 -27.37
C THR A 379 -10.29 -18.87 -27.40
N ASN A 380 -9.15 -19.43 -26.96
CA ASN A 380 -7.79 -18.85 -26.93
C ASN A 380 -7.72 -17.31 -26.73
N ARG A 381 -8.47 -16.83 -25.73
CA ARG A 381 -8.61 -15.40 -25.37
C ARG A 381 -8.10 -15.05 -23.98
N LEU A 382 -7.93 -16.05 -23.11
CA LEU A 382 -7.49 -15.84 -21.74
C LEU A 382 -6.02 -15.38 -21.71
N GLU A 383 -5.79 -14.28 -21.01
CA GLU A 383 -4.46 -13.75 -20.66
C GLU A 383 -4.11 -14.08 -19.21
N ARG A 384 -5.09 -14.25 -18.32
CA ARG A 384 -4.89 -14.68 -16.93
C ARG A 384 -5.86 -15.80 -16.58
N LEU A 385 -5.30 -16.88 -16.03
CA LEU A 385 -6.02 -18.07 -15.61
C LEU A 385 -5.53 -18.51 -14.24
N LEU A 386 -6.36 -18.31 -13.21
CA LEU A 386 -6.03 -18.68 -11.83
C LEU A 386 -6.93 -19.82 -11.35
N LEU A 387 -6.36 -21.01 -11.19
CA LEU A 387 -7.00 -22.26 -10.80
C LEU A 387 -6.41 -22.83 -9.50
N SER A 388 -5.82 -22.00 -8.65
CA SER A 388 -5.25 -22.44 -7.36
C SER A 388 -6.26 -23.23 -6.52
N GLY A 389 -5.83 -24.36 -5.96
CA GLY A 389 -6.66 -25.23 -5.13
C GLY A 389 -7.65 -26.13 -5.91
N CYS A 390 -7.58 -26.15 -7.24
CA CYS A 390 -8.38 -27.06 -8.05
C CYS A 390 -7.76 -28.46 -8.10
N THR A 391 -7.91 -29.22 -7.00
CA THR A 391 -7.34 -30.58 -6.83
C THR A 391 -7.77 -31.60 -7.90
N ASP A 392 -8.83 -31.31 -8.66
CA ASP A 392 -9.40 -32.20 -9.67
C ASP A 392 -8.65 -32.14 -11.02
N ILE A 393 -7.82 -31.12 -11.27
CA ILE A 393 -7.12 -30.91 -12.55
C ILE A 393 -6.14 -32.06 -12.80
N THR A 394 -6.26 -32.69 -13.97
CA THR A 394 -5.37 -33.76 -14.44
C THR A 394 -4.46 -33.26 -15.56
N ASP A 395 -3.35 -33.98 -15.79
CA ASP A 395 -2.41 -33.67 -16.87
C ASP A 395 -3.08 -33.64 -18.25
N GLU A 396 -3.99 -34.58 -18.53
CA GLU A 396 -4.74 -34.60 -19.80
C GLU A 396 -5.69 -33.40 -19.94
N ALA A 397 -6.29 -32.91 -18.85
CA ALA A 397 -7.10 -31.70 -18.88
C ALA A 397 -6.24 -30.45 -19.18
N LEU A 398 -5.07 -30.33 -18.53
CA LEU A 398 -4.14 -29.22 -18.80
C LEU A 398 -3.58 -29.29 -20.22
N LYS A 399 -3.19 -30.47 -20.69
CA LYS A 399 -2.72 -30.71 -22.06
C LYS A 399 -3.78 -30.34 -23.08
N THR A 400 -5.03 -30.79 -22.90
CA THR A 400 -6.14 -30.45 -23.81
C THR A 400 -6.51 -28.96 -23.78
N MET A 401 -6.31 -28.23 -22.67
CA MET A 401 -6.49 -26.76 -22.64
C MET A 401 -5.47 -26.00 -23.50
N ILE A 402 -4.28 -26.56 -23.70
CA ILE A 402 -3.13 -25.89 -24.34
C ILE A 402 -2.95 -26.34 -25.79
N VAL A 403 -3.02 -27.66 -26.00
CA VAL A 403 -2.74 -28.36 -27.26
C VAL A 403 -4.03 -28.79 -27.98
N GLY A 404 -5.16 -28.88 -27.26
CA GLY A 404 -6.42 -29.36 -27.80
C GLY A 404 -6.54 -30.88 -27.74
N LYS A 405 -7.73 -31.39 -28.03
CA LYS A 405 -7.98 -32.82 -28.22
C LYS A 405 -7.51 -33.24 -29.62
N ASP A 406 -6.69 -34.30 -29.67
CA ASP A 406 -6.19 -34.93 -30.89
C ASP A 406 -5.59 -33.93 -31.92
N PRO A 407 -4.50 -33.22 -31.56
CA PRO A 407 -3.88 -32.22 -32.43
C PRO A 407 -3.30 -32.84 -33.71
N GLU A 408 -3.28 -32.07 -34.80
CA GLU A 408 -2.46 -32.42 -35.97
C GLU A 408 -0.97 -32.32 -35.59
N ILE A 409 -0.25 -33.42 -35.69
CA ILE A 409 1.20 -33.49 -35.41
C ILE A 409 1.95 -33.26 -36.72
N ASP A 410 2.90 -32.31 -36.72
CA ASP A 410 3.80 -32.11 -37.85
C ASP A 410 4.80 -33.26 -37.96
N ILE A 411 4.75 -33.95 -39.10
CA ILE A 411 5.55 -35.14 -39.43
C ILE A 411 7.06 -34.83 -39.42
N LEU A 412 7.47 -33.57 -39.57
CA LEU A 412 8.88 -33.16 -39.58
C LEU A 412 9.44 -32.80 -38.21
N THR A 413 8.59 -32.45 -37.24
CA THR A 413 9.02 -31.98 -35.91
C THR A 413 8.49 -32.80 -34.74
N ASP A 414 7.55 -33.73 -34.98
CA ASP A 414 6.78 -34.47 -33.97
C ASP A 414 6.05 -33.54 -32.96
N LEU A 415 5.84 -32.27 -33.33
CA LEU A 415 5.16 -31.26 -32.51
C LEU A 415 3.74 -30.99 -33.02
N PRO A 416 2.77 -30.75 -32.11
CA PRO A 416 1.41 -30.43 -32.51
C PRO A 416 1.31 -29.01 -33.09
N VAL A 417 0.72 -28.90 -34.28
CA VAL A 417 0.53 -27.64 -35.04
C VAL A 417 -0.63 -26.86 -34.44
N VAL A 418 -0.33 -26.11 -33.39
CA VAL A 418 -1.32 -25.46 -32.52
C VAL A 418 -1.06 -23.96 -32.41
N PRO A 419 -2.09 -23.09 -32.49
CA PRO A 419 -1.89 -21.67 -32.26
C PRO A 419 -1.42 -21.39 -30.83
N MET A 420 -0.37 -20.59 -30.69
CA MET A 420 0.20 -20.20 -29.39
C MET A 420 -0.86 -19.59 -28.47
N ARG A 421 -0.73 -19.86 -27.17
CA ARG A 421 -1.65 -19.38 -26.14
C ARG A 421 -1.35 -17.91 -25.81
N LYS A 422 -2.40 -17.13 -25.55
CA LYS A 422 -2.29 -15.72 -25.10
C LYS A 422 -2.07 -15.55 -23.59
N LEU A 423 -1.92 -16.65 -22.86
CA LEU A 423 -1.72 -16.67 -21.41
C LEU A 423 -0.43 -15.92 -21.04
N ARG A 424 -0.57 -14.94 -20.14
CA ARG A 424 0.49 -14.22 -19.45
C ARG A 424 0.62 -14.63 -17.99
N HIS A 425 -0.48 -15.00 -17.35
CA HIS A 425 -0.47 -15.41 -15.95
C HIS A 425 -1.21 -16.73 -15.75
N LEU A 426 -0.51 -17.71 -15.19
CA LEU A 426 -1.03 -19.05 -14.90
C LEU A 426 -0.73 -19.40 -13.44
N ASP A 427 -1.79 -19.67 -12.68
CA ASP A 427 -1.69 -20.11 -11.28
C ASP A 427 -2.38 -21.46 -11.14
N LEU A 428 -1.58 -22.52 -10.99
CA LEU A 428 -2.00 -23.90 -10.77
C LEU A 428 -1.58 -24.39 -9.38
N SER A 429 -1.34 -23.48 -8.44
CA SER A 429 -0.87 -23.82 -7.09
C SER A 429 -1.86 -24.76 -6.38
N ARG A 430 -1.38 -25.71 -5.57
CA ARG A 430 -2.18 -26.75 -4.87
C ARG A 430 -2.94 -27.71 -5.79
N CYS A 431 -2.58 -27.82 -7.07
CA CYS A 431 -3.13 -28.83 -7.98
C CYS A 431 -2.37 -30.16 -7.84
N THR A 432 -2.67 -30.90 -6.77
CA THR A 432 -1.94 -32.13 -6.35
C THR A 432 -1.99 -33.30 -7.33
N ARG A 433 -2.82 -33.23 -8.37
CA ARG A 433 -2.95 -34.24 -9.44
C ARG A 433 -2.13 -33.93 -10.69
N LEU A 434 -1.50 -32.76 -10.78
CA LEU A 434 -0.60 -32.43 -11.88
C LEU A 434 0.77 -33.08 -11.67
N THR A 435 1.33 -33.62 -12.75
CA THR A 435 2.68 -34.20 -12.79
C THR A 435 3.55 -33.47 -13.80
N ASN A 436 4.81 -33.91 -13.93
CA ASN A 436 5.76 -33.43 -14.91
C ASN A 436 5.20 -33.44 -16.35
N ALA A 437 4.32 -34.39 -16.70
CA ALA A 437 3.75 -34.50 -18.05
C ALA A 437 2.80 -33.33 -18.38
N GLY A 438 1.93 -32.93 -17.43
CA GLY A 438 1.03 -31.80 -17.61
C GLY A 438 1.79 -30.48 -17.78
N ILE A 439 2.82 -30.24 -16.95
CA ILE A 439 3.60 -29.00 -17.04
C ILE A 439 4.47 -28.96 -18.31
N LYS A 440 5.06 -30.08 -18.73
CA LYS A 440 5.79 -30.16 -20.03
C LYS A 440 4.90 -29.79 -21.22
N SER A 441 3.59 -30.08 -21.18
CA SER A 441 2.67 -29.69 -22.26
C SER A 441 2.50 -28.18 -22.47
N LEU A 442 2.94 -27.35 -21.50
CA LEU A 442 2.98 -25.89 -21.64
C LEU A 442 4.20 -25.39 -22.44
N ALA A 443 5.27 -26.18 -22.52
CA ALA A 443 6.51 -25.78 -23.17
C ALA A 443 6.30 -25.52 -24.67
N GLY A 444 6.86 -24.42 -25.19
CA GLY A 444 6.70 -23.99 -26.57
C GLY A 444 5.36 -23.30 -26.90
N PHE A 445 4.27 -23.62 -26.20
CA PHE A 445 2.93 -23.09 -26.51
C PHE A 445 2.58 -21.78 -25.80
N VAL A 446 3.34 -21.36 -24.77
CA VAL A 446 3.04 -20.16 -23.97
C VAL A 446 4.23 -19.17 -23.90
N PRO A 447 4.76 -18.66 -25.03
CA PRO A 447 5.97 -17.82 -25.05
C PRO A 447 5.81 -16.43 -24.40
N ASN A 448 4.56 -15.97 -24.21
CA ASN A 448 4.22 -14.69 -23.57
C ASN A 448 3.92 -14.83 -22.07
N LEU A 449 4.25 -15.96 -21.43
CA LEU A 449 4.03 -16.14 -20.00
C LEU A 449 4.91 -15.16 -19.19
N GLU A 450 4.26 -14.28 -18.44
CA GLU A 450 4.86 -13.26 -17.56
C GLU A 450 4.85 -13.72 -16.10
N GLY A 451 3.91 -14.57 -15.67
CA GLY A 451 3.86 -15.12 -14.31
C GLY A 451 3.35 -16.56 -14.23
N LEU A 452 4.06 -17.40 -13.48
CA LEU A 452 3.76 -18.82 -13.26
C LEU A 452 3.77 -19.14 -11.75
N GLN A 453 2.66 -19.68 -11.23
CA GLN A 453 2.58 -20.17 -9.85
C GLN A 453 2.23 -21.67 -9.84
N LEU A 454 3.08 -22.47 -9.20
CA LEU A 454 2.97 -23.93 -9.07
C LEU A 454 3.13 -24.38 -7.61
N GLY A 455 2.99 -23.46 -6.66
CA GLY A 455 3.23 -23.73 -5.24
C GLY A 455 2.39 -24.91 -4.73
N ARG A 456 2.99 -25.80 -3.94
CA ARG A 456 2.36 -26.99 -3.33
C ARG A 456 1.92 -28.08 -4.32
N CYS A 457 2.51 -28.10 -5.53
CA CYS A 457 2.36 -29.19 -6.49
C CYS A 457 3.44 -30.27 -6.25
N THR A 458 3.20 -31.10 -5.23
CA THR A 458 4.20 -32.03 -4.65
C THR A 458 4.72 -33.13 -5.60
N ALA A 459 4.04 -33.41 -6.71
CA ALA A 459 4.45 -34.40 -7.70
C ALA A 459 5.38 -33.86 -8.81
N LEU A 460 5.75 -32.57 -8.75
CA LEU A 460 6.66 -31.95 -9.71
C LEU A 460 8.13 -32.13 -9.35
N THR A 461 8.96 -32.35 -10.36
CA THR A 461 10.43 -32.37 -10.27
C THR A 461 11.07 -31.45 -11.32
N ASP A 462 12.39 -31.25 -11.26
CA ASP A 462 13.16 -30.37 -12.17
C ASP A 462 12.80 -30.55 -13.66
N ASN A 463 12.59 -31.81 -14.08
CA ASN A 463 12.21 -32.19 -15.44
C ASN A 463 10.90 -31.56 -15.94
N ALA A 464 9.98 -31.17 -15.05
CA ALA A 464 8.74 -30.48 -15.41
C ALA A 464 9.01 -29.09 -16.00
N LEU A 465 10.05 -28.43 -15.49
CA LEU A 465 10.29 -27.00 -15.68
C LEU A 465 11.44 -26.71 -16.65
N SER A 466 12.34 -27.66 -16.90
CA SER A 466 13.45 -27.53 -17.85
C SER A 466 13.01 -26.94 -19.19
N ASP A 467 11.98 -27.54 -19.79
CA ASP A 467 11.53 -27.24 -21.15
C ASP A 467 10.66 -25.99 -21.19
N LEU A 468 9.93 -25.74 -20.09
CA LEU A 468 9.07 -24.56 -19.92
C LEU A 468 9.90 -23.29 -19.72
N LEU A 469 10.94 -23.33 -18.88
CA LEU A 469 11.85 -22.20 -18.66
C LEU A 469 12.64 -21.86 -19.94
N ALA A 470 13.06 -22.87 -20.70
CA ALA A 470 13.71 -22.66 -21.99
C ALA A 470 12.82 -21.96 -23.04
N SER A 471 11.49 -22.10 -22.94
CA SER A 471 10.52 -21.59 -23.92
C SER A 471 9.71 -20.36 -23.47
N THR A 472 9.97 -19.80 -22.28
CA THR A 472 9.22 -18.67 -21.69
C THR A 472 10.09 -17.42 -21.48
N PRO A 473 10.57 -16.75 -22.56
CA PRO A 473 11.55 -15.64 -22.45
C PRO A 473 11.05 -14.40 -21.70
N ARG A 474 9.75 -14.27 -21.45
CA ARG A 474 9.11 -13.10 -20.82
C ARG A 474 8.71 -13.31 -19.36
N LEU A 475 9.13 -14.41 -18.73
CA LEU A 475 8.76 -14.74 -17.36
C LEU A 475 9.37 -13.74 -16.36
N THR A 476 8.51 -13.08 -15.60
CA THR A 476 8.88 -12.06 -14.59
C THR A 476 8.56 -12.51 -13.16
N HIS A 477 7.55 -13.38 -12.98
CA HIS A 477 7.15 -13.92 -11.68
C HIS A 477 7.16 -15.45 -11.73
N LEU A 478 7.90 -16.10 -10.83
CA LEU A 478 7.97 -17.56 -10.71
C LEU A 478 7.79 -17.96 -9.25
N ASP A 479 6.78 -18.77 -8.97
CA ASP A 479 6.44 -19.22 -7.62
C ASP A 479 6.36 -20.74 -7.54
N LEU A 480 7.29 -21.31 -6.77
CA LEU A 480 7.59 -22.72 -6.62
C LEU A 480 7.56 -23.14 -5.14
N GLU A 481 6.74 -22.49 -4.30
CA GLU A 481 6.58 -22.79 -2.87
C GLU A 481 6.30 -24.30 -2.61
N GLU A 482 6.92 -24.92 -1.62
CA GLU A 482 6.60 -26.27 -1.12
C GLU A 482 6.68 -27.40 -2.19
N ILE A 483 7.57 -27.29 -3.18
CA ILE A 483 7.84 -28.36 -4.16
C ILE A 483 9.10 -29.14 -3.75
N GLY A 484 8.93 -30.12 -2.87
CA GLY A 484 10.04 -30.93 -2.34
C GLY A 484 10.84 -31.75 -3.38
N GLY A 485 10.27 -31.97 -4.57
CA GLY A 485 10.92 -32.66 -5.70
C GLY A 485 11.92 -31.83 -6.50
N LEU A 486 12.12 -30.55 -6.16
CA LEU A 486 13.08 -29.68 -6.85
C LEU A 486 14.50 -29.81 -6.30
N THR A 487 15.50 -29.67 -7.17
CA THR A 487 16.92 -29.70 -6.80
C THR A 487 17.70 -28.51 -7.36
N ASN A 488 18.96 -28.38 -6.93
CA ASN A 488 19.82 -27.27 -7.33
C ASN A 488 20.12 -27.23 -8.85
N THR A 489 19.91 -28.32 -9.59
CA THR A 489 20.09 -28.36 -11.05
C THR A 489 19.06 -27.49 -11.77
N LEU A 490 17.81 -27.46 -11.31
CA LEU A 490 16.77 -26.58 -11.85
C LEU A 490 17.20 -25.11 -11.80
N LEU A 491 17.73 -24.67 -10.65
CA LEU A 491 18.15 -23.29 -10.48
C LEU A 491 19.43 -22.96 -11.27
N SER A 492 20.45 -23.81 -11.18
CA SER A 492 21.78 -23.55 -11.73
C SER A 492 21.92 -23.84 -13.24
N GLU A 493 21.23 -24.85 -13.75
CA GLU A 493 21.34 -25.29 -15.15
C GLU A 493 20.18 -24.84 -16.03
N HIS A 494 18.96 -24.80 -15.49
CA HIS A 494 17.79 -24.39 -16.26
C HIS A 494 17.46 -22.91 -16.04
N LEU A 495 17.13 -22.47 -14.83
CA LEU A 495 16.67 -21.10 -14.55
C LEU A 495 17.76 -20.04 -14.82
N ALA A 496 18.98 -20.23 -14.31
CA ALA A 496 20.07 -19.26 -14.50
C ALA A 496 20.57 -19.14 -15.95
N LYS A 497 20.31 -20.15 -16.80
CA LYS A 497 20.66 -20.15 -18.23
C LYS A 497 19.45 -19.86 -19.15
N ALA A 498 18.24 -19.78 -18.59
CA ALA A 498 17.02 -19.55 -19.34
C ALA A 498 16.94 -18.11 -19.90
N PRO A 499 16.27 -17.89 -21.04
CA PRO A 499 16.11 -16.56 -21.63
C PRO A 499 15.33 -15.57 -20.73
N CYS A 500 14.58 -16.07 -19.74
CA CYS A 500 13.87 -15.24 -18.77
C CYS A 500 14.75 -14.68 -17.64
N ALA A 501 15.94 -15.24 -17.39
CA ALA A 501 16.78 -14.84 -16.25
C ALA A 501 16.95 -13.31 -16.09
N PRO A 502 17.32 -12.52 -17.12
CA PRO A 502 17.49 -11.06 -16.97
C PRO A 502 16.19 -10.29 -16.72
N TYR A 503 15.01 -10.89 -16.98
CA TYR A 503 13.69 -10.27 -16.80
C TYR A 503 12.96 -10.73 -15.53
N LEU A 504 13.50 -11.72 -14.81
CA LEU A 504 12.86 -12.24 -13.60
C LEU A 504 12.90 -11.19 -12.48
N GLU A 505 11.72 -10.76 -12.02
CA GLU A 505 11.55 -9.75 -10.97
C GLU A 505 11.18 -10.38 -9.62
N HIS A 506 10.43 -11.49 -9.63
CA HIS A 506 9.89 -12.12 -8.43
C HIS A 506 10.12 -13.63 -8.48
N LEU A 507 10.84 -14.18 -7.49
CA LEU A 507 11.10 -15.61 -7.36
C LEU A 507 10.70 -16.10 -5.95
N SER A 508 9.82 -17.09 -5.87
CA SER A 508 9.48 -17.80 -4.64
C SER A 508 9.93 -19.26 -4.74
N ILE A 509 10.74 -19.70 -3.79
CA ILE A 509 11.21 -21.08 -3.60
C ILE A 509 11.10 -21.52 -2.12
N SER A 510 10.25 -20.85 -1.35
CA SER A 510 10.04 -21.16 0.07
C SER A 510 9.58 -22.61 0.28
N TYR A 511 9.99 -23.24 1.40
CA TYR A 511 9.77 -24.64 1.76
C TYR A 511 10.36 -25.69 0.81
N CYS A 512 11.23 -25.31 -0.13
CA CYS A 512 11.97 -26.25 -0.97
C CYS A 512 13.29 -26.67 -0.30
N GLU A 513 13.21 -27.56 0.69
CA GLU A 513 14.35 -27.96 1.54
C GLU A 513 15.57 -28.49 0.77
N ASN A 514 15.39 -29.03 -0.43
CA ASN A 514 16.49 -29.57 -1.24
C ASN A 514 17.32 -28.50 -1.98
N LEU A 515 16.90 -27.23 -1.92
CA LEU A 515 17.57 -26.09 -2.53
C LEU A 515 18.54 -25.42 -1.55
N GLY A 516 19.65 -24.92 -2.08
CA GLY A 516 20.71 -24.22 -1.34
C GLY A 516 21.60 -23.40 -2.26
N ASP A 517 22.77 -23.01 -1.73
CA ASP A 517 23.66 -22.03 -2.37
C ASP A 517 24.10 -22.41 -3.79
N THR A 518 24.36 -23.69 -4.03
CA THR A 518 24.82 -24.19 -5.34
C THR A 518 23.81 -23.92 -6.46
N GLY A 519 22.51 -23.95 -6.15
CA GLY A 519 21.44 -23.56 -7.07
C GLY A 519 21.24 -22.05 -7.13
N MET A 520 21.21 -21.38 -5.99
CA MET A 520 20.81 -19.96 -5.91
C MET A 520 21.88 -18.95 -6.31
N LEU A 521 23.17 -19.25 -6.15
CA LEU A 521 24.24 -18.33 -6.54
C LEU A 521 24.27 -18.03 -8.06
N PRO A 522 24.16 -19.02 -8.97
CA PRO A 522 23.95 -18.75 -10.39
C PRO A 522 22.72 -17.88 -10.68
N VAL A 523 21.60 -18.13 -10.01
CA VAL A 523 20.35 -17.38 -10.22
C VAL A 523 20.52 -15.91 -9.84
N ILE A 524 21.11 -15.61 -8.68
CA ILE A 524 21.37 -14.22 -8.25
C ILE A 524 22.33 -13.49 -9.19
N ARG A 525 23.31 -14.20 -9.78
CA ARG A 525 24.24 -13.62 -10.77
C ARG A 525 23.58 -13.35 -12.12
N ALA A 526 22.65 -14.20 -12.55
CA ALA A 526 21.96 -14.08 -13.84
C ALA A 526 20.76 -13.11 -13.79
N CYS A 527 20.02 -13.09 -12.68
CA CYS A 527 18.78 -12.33 -12.53
C CYS A 527 19.05 -10.90 -12.02
N THR A 528 19.47 -10.02 -12.92
CA THR A 528 19.82 -8.62 -12.60
C THR A 528 18.61 -7.76 -12.22
N SER A 529 17.43 -8.03 -12.79
CA SER A 529 16.18 -7.28 -12.57
C SER A 529 15.40 -7.71 -11.31
N LEU A 530 15.97 -8.61 -10.50
CA LEU A 530 15.28 -9.25 -9.38
C LEU A 530 14.92 -8.23 -8.28
N LYS A 531 13.64 -8.19 -7.89
CA LYS A 531 13.02 -7.27 -6.92
C LYS A 531 12.52 -7.98 -5.66
N SER A 532 12.03 -9.21 -5.75
CA SER A 532 11.84 -10.05 -4.56
C SER A 532 12.31 -11.49 -4.73
N VAL A 533 12.84 -12.05 -3.64
CA VAL A 533 13.19 -13.45 -3.52
C VAL A 533 12.71 -13.98 -2.18
N ASP A 534 11.77 -14.93 -2.22
CA ASP A 534 11.26 -15.62 -1.06
C ASP A 534 11.88 -17.03 -1.02
N MET A 535 12.62 -17.33 0.05
CA MET A 535 13.50 -18.50 0.15
C MET A 535 13.46 -19.16 1.53
N ASP A 536 12.30 -19.08 2.19
CA ASP A 536 12.08 -19.57 3.56
C ASP A 536 12.26 -21.08 3.66
N ASN A 537 12.74 -21.57 4.81
CA ASN A 537 12.89 -23.00 5.10
C ASN A 537 13.66 -23.77 3.99
N THR A 538 14.72 -23.16 3.46
CA THR A 538 15.68 -23.76 2.51
C THR A 538 17.02 -24.02 3.20
N ARG A 539 17.95 -24.72 2.53
CA ARG A 539 19.32 -24.99 3.04
C ARG A 539 20.33 -23.89 2.63
N ILE A 540 19.85 -22.69 2.32
CA ILE A 540 20.66 -21.53 1.95
C ILE A 540 21.50 -21.03 3.14
N SER A 541 22.71 -20.56 2.86
CA SER A 541 23.64 -19.97 3.82
C SER A 541 23.90 -18.48 3.57
N ASP A 542 24.73 -17.89 4.42
CA ASP A 542 25.21 -16.51 4.33
C ASP A 542 25.79 -16.15 2.95
N LEU A 543 26.34 -17.11 2.21
CA LEU A 543 26.99 -16.88 0.92
C LEU A 543 26.02 -16.28 -0.13
N VAL A 544 24.76 -16.69 -0.11
CA VAL A 544 23.69 -16.17 -0.99
C VAL A 544 23.32 -14.73 -0.63
N LEU A 545 23.30 -14.39 0.66
CA LEU A 545 23.08 -13.01 1.12
C LEU A 545 24.24 -12.08 0.73
N VAL A 546 25.49 -12.56 0.86
CA VAL A 546 26.70 -11.82 0.46
C VAL A 546 26.69 -11.56 -1.06
N GLU A 547 26.35 -12.58 -1.87
CA GLU A 547 26.25 -12.45 -3.33
C GLU A 547 25.10 -11.50 -3.74
N ALA A 548 23.94 -11.56 -3.08
CA ALA A 548 22.85 -10.62 -3.31
C ALA A 548 23.27 -9.17 -3.01
N ALA A 549 24.00 -8.95 -1.91
CA ALA A 549 24.55 -7.65 -1.54
C ALA A 549 25.67 -7.16 -2.50
N ALA A 550 26.37 -8.06 -3.17
CA ALA A 550 27.30 -7.75 -4.25
C ALA A 550 26.57 -7.40 -5.56
N MET A 551 25.50 -8.10 -5.91
CA MET A 551 24.68 -7.85 -7.11
C MET A 551 23.93 -6.51 -7.03
N VAL A 552 23.27 -6.21 -5.90
CA VAL A 552 22.58 -4.91 -5.74
C VAL A 552 23.58 -3.74 -5.81
N ARG A 553 24.82 -3.95 -5.35
CA ARG A 553 25.92 -2.99 -5.47
C ARG A 553 26.42 -2.80 -6.91
N SER A 554 26.44 -3.84 -7.74
CA SER A 554 26.93 -3.72 -9.12
C SER A 554 25.91 -3.04 -10.04
N ARG A 555 24.60 -3.22 -9.79
CA ARG A 555 23.54 -2.56 -10.57
C ARG A 555 23.19 -1.14 -10.10
N SER A 556 23.32 -0.83 -8.80
CA SER A 556 22.86 0.47 -8.27
C SER A 556 23.89 1.59 -8.41
N SER A 557 23.48 2.70 -9.02
CA SER A 557 24.31 3.91 -9.13
C SER A 557 24.34 4.67 -7.79
N ARG A 558 25.54 4.91 -7.24
CA ARG A 558 25.68 5.62 -5.95
C ARG A 558 25.53 7.13 -6.14
N THR A 559 24.91 7.80 -5.17
CA THR A 559 24.65 9.25 -5.19
C THR A 559 25.63 9.99 -4.28
N THR A 560 26.10 11.18 -4.66
CA THR A 560 26.97 12.04 -3.82
C THR A 560 26.18 12.93 -2.85
N CYS A 561 24.88 13.11 -3.09
CA CYS A 561 23.99 13.91 -2.24
C CYS A 561 23.59 13.17 -0.95
N ALA A 562 24.02 13.68 0.21
CA ALA A 562 23.71 13.11 1.53
C ALA A 562 22.20 13.06 1.88
N ASN A 563 21.38 13.94 1.29
CA ASN A 563 19.94 13.99 1.53
C ASN A 563 19.13 13.01 0.65
N SER A 564 19.77 12.23 -0.23
CA SER A 564 19.09 11.24 -1.05
C SER A 564 18.63 10.06 -0.19
N ARG A 565 17.32 9.84 -0.09
CA ARG A 565 16.77 8.69 0.65
C ARG A 565 16.86 7.43 -0.21
N PRO A 566 17.43 6.33 0.30
CA PRO A 566 17.48 5.07 -0.45
C PRO A 566 16.09 4.45 -0.63
N ARG A 567 15.94 3.65 -1.69
CA ARG A 567 14.75 2.85 -2.00
C ARG A 567 15.09 1.37 -1.87
N VAL A 568 14.12 0.55 -1.49
CA VAL A 568 14.28 -0.91 -1.52
C VAL A 568 14.38 -1.35 -2.97
N GLY A 569 15.54 -1.89 -3.37
CA GLY A 569 15.78 -2.43 -4.71
C GLY A 569 15.55 -3.94 -4.79
N LEU A 570 15.81 -4.65 -3.70
CA LEU A 570 15.64 -6.10 -3.59
C LEU A 570 15.03 -6.42 -2.21
N SER A 571 13.99 -7.24 -2.18
CA SER A 571 13.37 -7.77 -0.97
C SER A 571 13.67 -9.27 -0.85
N ILE A 572 14.43 -9.66 0.16
CA ILE A 572 14.74 -11.06 0.47
C ILE A 572 13.93 -11.48 1.69
N VAL A 573 13.23 -12.61 1.60
CA VAL A 573 12.51 -13.23 2.70
C VAL A 573 13.15 -14.60 2.95
N ALA A 574 13.76 -14.76 4.13
CA ALA A 574 14.56 -15.93 4.49
C ALA A 574 14.37 -16.29 5.97
N PHE A 575 13.18 -16.77 6.29
CA PHE A 575 12.85 -17.38 7.58
C PHE A 575 13.37 -18.83 7.66
N ASP A 576 13.71 -19.28 8.88
CA ASP A 576 14.06 -20.66 9.22
C ASP A 576 15.08 -21.40 8.31
N CYS A 577 15.97 -20.65 7.66
CA CYS A 577 17.06 -21.19 6.85
C CYS A 577 18.20 -21.67 7.77
N GLN A 578 18.38 -22.99 7.85
CA GLN A 578 19.24 -23.64 8.87
C GLN A 578 20.73 -23.25 8.78
N ASN A 579 21.22 -22.90 7.58
CA ASN A 579 22.62 -22.57 7.34
C ASN A 579 22.89 -21.06 7.35
N MET A 580 21.87 -20.22 7.56
CA MET A 580 22.07 -18.77 7.71
C MET A 580 22.50 -18.43 9.13
N THR A 581 23.51 -17.57 9.24
CA THR A 581 24.00 -17.06 10.52
C THR A 581 23.77 -15.56 10.61
N TRP A 582 24.06 -14.99 11.79
CA TRP A 582 24.12 -13.54 11.92
C TRP A 582 25.16 -12.90 10.99
N THR A 583 26.18 -13.61 10.51
CA THR A 583 27.25 -13.01 9.70
C THR A 583 26.77 -12.59 8.30
N GLY A 584 25.93 -13.37 7.62
CA GLY A 584 25.34 -13.00 6.35
C GLY A 584 24.32 -11.86 6.50
N VAL A 585 23.47 -11.92 7.53
CA VAL A 585 22.53 -10.84 7.87
C VAL A 585 23.29 -9.53 8.12
N ARG A 586 24.37 -9.59 8.91
CA ARG A 586 25.23 -8.45 9.21
C ARG A 586 25.85 -7.83 7.95
N GLU A 587 26.32 -8.65 7.01
CA GLU A 587 26.89 -8.16 5.75
C GLU A 587 25.85 -7.34 4.96
N VAL A 588 24.60 -7.81 4.87
CA VAL A 588 23.51 -7.08 4.21
C VAL A 588 23.24 -5.73 4.89
N LEU A 589 23.16 -5.68 6.22
CA LEU A 589 22.96 -4.43 6.98
C LEU A 589 24.17 -3.47 6.86
N CYS A 590 25.38 -4.01 6.89
CA CYS A 590 26.61 -3.28 6.63
C CYS A 590 26.57 -2.63 5.24
N ARG A 591 26.15 -3.38 4.20
CA ARG A 591 26.03 -2.85 2.82
C ARG A 591 24.94 -1.79 2.68
N ASN A 592 23.80 -1.97 3.33
CA ASN A 592 22.71 -0.98 3.36
C ASN A 592 23.11 0.36 3.99
N SER A 593 24.08 0.34 4.92
CA SER A 593 24.59 1.54 5.61
C SER A 593 25.99 1.98 5.14
N GLU A 594 26.57 1.33 4.13
CA GLU A 594 27.94 1.58 3.67
C GLU A 594 28.08 2.94 2.98
N VAL A 595 28.78 3.86 3.65
CA VAL A 595 29.15 5.18 3.12
C VAL A 595 30.59 5.12 2.62
N LYS A 596 30.78 4.98 1.29
CA LYS A 596 32.11 4.90 0.68
C LYS A 596 32.74 6.29 0.50
N ARG A 597 33.98 6.42 0.96
CA ARG A 597 34.89 7.52 0.61
C ARG A 597 35.80 7.03 -0.55
N PRO A 598 35.85 7.70 -1.70
CA PRO A 598 36.67 7.26 -2.83
C PRO A 598 38.17 7.32 -2.46
N THR A 599 38.87 6.20 -2.63
CA THR A 599 40.32 6.12 -2.51
C THR A 599 40.96 6.37 -3.87
N GLY A 600 41.22 7.64 -4.18
CA GLY A 600 41.91 8.08 -5.39
C GLY A 600 41.02 8.91 -6.33
N GLY A 601 41.43 10.17 -6.55
CA GLY A 601 41.06 11.00 -7.71
C GLY A 601 39.62 11.51 -7.84
N GLN A 602 38.60 10.78 -7.39
CA GLN A 602 37.20 11.19 -7.56
C GLN A 602 36.64 11.94 -6.36
N GLU A 603 35.79 12.93 -6.63
CA GLU A 603 35.23 13.84 -5.63
C GLU A 603 34.01 13.27 -4.91
N GLY A 604 33.96 13.48 -3.59
CA GLY A 604 32.73 13.35 -2.80
C GLY A 604 32.55 12.00 -2.08
N ILE A 605 31.92 12.07 -0.91
CA ILE A 605 31.41 10.90 -0.20
C ILE A 605 30.22 10.34 -1.00
N THR A 606 30.16 9.02 -1.20
CA THR A 606 29.06 8.38 -1.95
C THR A 606 28.13 7.59 -1.04
N TYR A 607 26.84 7.67 -1.33
CA TYR A 607 25.73 7.10 -0.57
C TYR A 607 24.99 6.02 -1.40
N PRO A 608 24.45 4.97 -0.76
CA PRO A 608 23.63 3.97 -1.44
C PRO A 608 22.28 4.56 -1.89
N THR A 609 21.80 4.12 -3.06
CA THR A 609 20.49 4.51 -3.63
C THR A 609 19.49 3.37 -3.56
N GLU A 610 19.94 2.14 -3.85
CA GLU A 610 19.21 0.91 -3.57
C GLU A 610 19.72 0.25 -2.29
N ILE A 611 18.81 -0.36 -1.55
CA ILE A 611 19.07 -1.17 -0.37
C ILE A 611 18.32 -2.50 -0.46
N ILE A 612 18.80 -3.49 0.29
CA ILE A 612 18.14 -4.79 0.43
C ILE A 612 17.21 -4.72 1.64
N ALA A 613 15.92 -4.96 1.43
CA ALA A 613 15.02 -5.33 2.51
C ALA A 613 15.20 -6.81 2.82
N LEU A 614 15.50 -7.14 4.07
CA LEU A 614 15.64 -8.50 4.53
C LEU A 614 14.55 -8.78 5.56
N LYS A 615 13.85 -9.91 5.41
CA LYS A 615 13.07 -10.53 6.48
C LYS A 615 13.75 -11.83 6.85
N CYS A 616 13.95 -12.06 8.13
CA CYS A 616 14.70 -13.20 8.65
C CYS A 616 14.15 -13.65 10.01
N PHE A 617 14.75 -14.69 10.59
CA PHE A 617 14.36 -15.26 11.88
C PHE A 617 13.97 -14.21 12.94
N TYR A 618 12.88 -14.48 13.69
CA TYR A 618 12.28 -13.54 14.65
C TYR A 618 13.26 -12.93 15.65
N GLY A 619 14.28 -13.68 16.06
CA GLY A 619 15.34 -13.18 16.97
C GLY A 619 16.22 -12.07 16.39
N TRP A 620 16.26 -11.91 15.07
CA TRP A 620 17.01 -10.85 14.37
C TRP A 620 16.07 -9.82 13.70
N GLN A 621 14.82 -10.18 13.43
CA GLN A 621 13.87 -9.34 12.69
C GLN A 621 13.71 -7.94 13.30
N MET A 622 13.64 -7.81 14.63
CA MET A 622 13.50 -6.51 15.31
C MET A 622 14.65 -5.55 14.98
N THR A 623 15.89 -6.05 14.97
CA THR A 623 17.08 -5.21 14.72
C THR A 623 17.27 -4.90 13.24
N VAL A 624 16.87 -5.83 12.36
CA VAL A 624 16.80 -5.61 10.91
C VAL A 624 15.74 -4.55 10.58
N ASP A 625 14.55 -4.60 11.17
CA ASP A 625 13.49 -3.60 10.98
C ASP A 625 13.90 -2.22 11.52
N GLU A 626 14.53 -2.17 12.70
CA GLU A 626 15.03 -0.93 13.30
C GLU A 626 16.22 -0.33 12.52
N HIS A 627 17.11 -1.16 11.98
CA HIS A 627 18.14 -0.72 11.05
C HIS A 627 17.52 -0.18 9.75
N MET A 628 16.59 -0.91 9.13
CA MET A 628 15.89 -0.52 7.91
C MET A 628 15.15 0.82 8.07
N LYS A 629 14.43 1.02 9.18
CA LYS A 629 13.78 2.31 9.51
C LYS A 629 14.78 3.46 9.58
N ARG A 630 15.98 3.26 10.17
CA ARG A 630 17.05 4.28 10.23
C ARG A 630 17.61 4.58 8.83
N VAL A 631 17.85 3.55 8.01
CA VAL A 631 18.36 3.69 6.64
C VAL A 631 17.37 4.44 5.74
N LEU A 632 16.08 4.08 5.74
CA LEU A 632 15.04 4.75 4.94
C LEU A 632 14.78 6.20 5.36
N ARG A 633 15.07 6.56 6.63
CA ARG A 633 15.05 7.96 7.10
C ARG A 633 16.23 8.79 6.58
N GLY A 634 17.36 8.14 6.25
CA GLY A 634 18.63 8.75 5.86
C GLY A 634 19.72 8.68 6.95
N ASP A 635 19.42 8.13 8.12
CA ASP A 635 20.32 8.12 9.29
C ASP A 635 21.35 6.97 9.23
N LEU A 636 22.09 6.84 8.12
CA LEU A 636 23.07 5.77 7.90
C LEU A 636 24.10 5.62 9.04
N PRO A 637 24.64 6.69 9.65
CA PRO A 637 25.56 6.56 10.79
C PRO A 637 24.90 5.98 12.04
N ALA A 638 23.59 6.16 12.23
CA ALA A 638 22.86 5.54 13.33
C ALA A 638 22.55 4.07 13.03
N ALA A 639 22.21 3.75 11.79
CA ALA A 639 22.00 2.38 11.32
C ALA A 639 23.26 1.51 11.48
N SER A 640 24.44 2.03 11.11
CA SER A 640 25.73 1.34 11.28
C SER A 640 26.13 1.20 12.76
N ARG A 641 25.82 2.18 13.64
CA ARG A 641 26.04 2.01 15.08
C ARG A 641 25.19 0.90 15.69
N LEU A 642 23.93 0.77 15.26
CA LEU A 642 23.04 -0.30 15.69
C LEU A 642 23.57 -1.68 15.27
N GLU A 643 23.93 -1.83 13.98
CA GLU A 643 24.51 -3.05 13.42
C GLU A 643 25.79 -3.47 14.16
N ARG A 644 26.73 -2.54 14.38
CA ARG A 644 27.95 -2.84 15.14
C ARG A 644 27.67 -3.30 16.57
N LYS A 645 26.78 -2.61 17.29
CA LYS A 645 26.44 -2.95 18.69
C LYS A 645 25.71 -4.28 18.82
N TRP A 646 24.81 -4.61 17.88
CA TRP A 646 24.21 -5.95 17.84
C TRP A 646 25.25 -7.02 17.48
N GLY A 647 26.18 -6.73 16.56
CA GLY A 647 27.32 -7.61 16.27
C GLY A 647 28.17 -7.90 17.51
N GLU A 648 28.49 -6.88 18.31
CA GLU A 648 29.17 -7.01 19.59
C GLU A 648 28.36 -7.87 20.59
N TYR A 649 27.04 -7.71 20.66
CA TYR A 649 26.15 -8.54 21.48
C TYR A 649 26.07 -10.00 21.01
N MET A 650 25.95 -10.26 19.71
CA MET A 650 25.88 -11.60 19.14
C MET A 650 27.18 -12.37 19.40
N MET A 651 28.35 -11.77 19.09
CA MET A 651 29.65 -12.37 19.39
C MET A 651 29.83 -12.65 20.90
N ALA A 652 29.43 -11.70 21.77
CA ALA A 652 29.52 -11.89 23.21
C ALA A 652 28.59 -13.01 23.73
N THR A 653 27.44 -13.20 23.08
CA THR A 653 26.47 -14.27 23.39
C THR A 653 27.00 -15.64 22.96
N GLU A 654 27.58 -15.74 21.76
CA GLU A 654 28.24 -16.94 21.26
C GLU A 654 29.43 -17.34 22.14
N GLU A 655 30.33 -16.39 22.45
CA GLU A 655 31.44 -16.58 23.40
C GLU A 655 30.97 -17.12 24.77
N ALA A 656 29.78 -16.70 25.23
CA ALA A 656 29.21 -17.09 26.51
C ALA A 656 28.56 -18.49 26.51
N GLY A 657 28.30 -19.07 25.33
CA GLY A 657 27.90 -20.45 25.13
C GLY A 657 29.09 -21.44 25.16
N VAL A 658 30.27 -20.99 24.73
CA VAL A 658 31.49 -21.83 24.73
C VAL A 658 31.93 -22.16 26.17
N GLY A 659 31.95 -23.46 26.49
CA GLY A 659 32.37 -23.98 27.78
C GLY A 659 33.86 -23.79 28.09
N GLY A 660 34.23 -23.94 29.37
CA GLY A 660 35.62 -23.86 29.83
C GLY A 660 35.92 -22.69 30.79
N SER A 661 37.21 -22.38 30.94
CA SER A 661 37.67 -21.33 31.87
C SER A 661 37.22 -19.94 31.41
N GLY A 662 36.82 -19.09 32.37
CA GLY A 662 36.34 -17.74 32.10
C GLY A 662 34.85 -17.61 31.73
N LEU A 663 34.06 -18.70 31.73
CA LEU A 663 32.61 -18.69 31.44
C LEU A 663 31.84 -17.56 32.14
N ARG A 664 32.10 -17.32 33.43
CA ARG A 664 31.45 -16.25 34.23
C ARG A 664 31.78 -14.84 33.72
N ARG A 665 32.98 -14.62 33.15
CA ARG A 665 33.40 -13.35 32.54
C ARG A 665 32.77 -13.16 31.16
N ARG A 666 32.65 -14.22 30.36
CA ARG A 666 31.96 -14.19 29.05
C ARG A 666 30.47 -13.90 29.21
N ARG A 667 29.76 -14.64 30.10
CA ARG A 667 28.35 -14.38 30.48
C ARG A 667 28.10 -13.02 31.13
N ARG A 668 29.13 -12.33 31.64
CA ARG A 668 29.02 -10.93 32.09
C ARG A 668 29.07 -9.97 30.89
N ARG A 669 30.06 -10.13 30.00
CA ARG A 669 30.18 -9.34 28.76
C ARG A 669 28.94 -9.46 27.87
N ALA A 670 28.37 -10.66 27.72
CA ALA A 670 27.12 -10.87 26.97
C ALA A 670 25.96 -10.00 27.50
N ARG A 671 25.76 -9.98 28.83
CA ARG A 671 24.70 -9.18 29.47
C ARG A 671 24.96 -7.68 29.41
N GLU A 672 26.22 -7.26 29.52
CA GLU A 672 26.61 -5.85 29.35
C GLU A 672 26.36 -5.38 27.90
N ALA A 673 26.73 -6.19 26.89
CA ALA A 673 26.44 -5.91 25.49
C ALA A 673 24.93 -5.92 25.16
N GLN A 674 24.15 -6.83 25.77
CA GLN A 674 22.69 -6.90 25.61
C GLN A 674 22.00 -5.60 26.06
N MET A 675 22.41 -5.04 27.20
CA MET A 675 21.87 -3.76 27.68
C MET A 675 22.27 -2.60 26.75
N ILE A 676 23.53 -2.57 26.30
CA ILE A 676 24.05 -1.52 25.40
C ILE A 676 23.34 -1.54 24.03
N HIS A 677 22.88 -2.70 23.57
CA HIS A 677 22.04 -2.80 22.38
C HIS A 677 20.61 -2.31 22.63
N ALA A 678 19.94 -2.81 23.68
CA ALA A 678 18.56 -2.43 23.99
C ALA A 678 18.39 -0.91 24.14
N ASP A 679 19.38 -0.24 24.75
CA ASP A 679 19.42 1.23 24.89
C ASP A 679 19.52 1.99 23.53
N GLU A 680 20.00 1.36 22.46
CA GLU A 680 20.07 1.94 21.10
C GLU A 680 18.89 1.55 20.21
N GLU A 681 18.36 0.34 20.41
CA GLU A 681 17.14 -0.15 19.78
C GLU A 681 15.94 0.72 20.15
N GLU A 682 15.78 1.07 21.44
CA GLU A 682 14.78 2.02 21.98
C GLU A 682 14.98 3.49 21.49
N GLY A 683 15.94 3.75 20.60
CA GLY A 683 16.16 5.06 19.98
C GLY A 683 17.18 5.92 20.73
N GLY A 684 18.40 5.38 20.89
CA GLY A 684 19.49 5.99 21.65
C GLY A 684 19.65 7.49 21.41
N ILE A 685 19.37 8.29 22.45
CA ILE A 685 19.42 9.76 22.42
C ILE A 685 20.87 10.20 22.18
N GLY A 686 21.15 10.54 20.92
CA GLY A 686 22.46 10.94 20.45
C GLY A 686 22.77 12.40 20.80
N MET A 687 23.60 12.58 21.83
CA MET A 687 24.59 13.64 21.91
C MET A 687 24.08 15.09 21.72
N ASP A 688 23.35 15.58 22.71
CA ASP A 688 23.67 16.90 23.27
C ASP A 688 23.62 16.82 24.81
N GLY A 689 24.29 17.74 25.50
CA GLY A 689 24.74 17.54 26.89
C GLY A 689 23.66 17.22 27.96
N PHE A 690 24.03 16.36 28.93
CA PHE A 690 23.31 16.07 30.18
C PHE A 690 21.93 15.36 30.09
N GLY A 691 21.94 14.06 29.75
CA GLY A 691 20.80 13.14 29.91
C GLY A 691 21.12 11.94 30.82
N ARG A 692 20.24 11.59 31.77
CA ARG A 692 20.50 10.52 32.76
C ARG A 692 20.56 9.13 32.11
N ARG A 693 21.63 8.38 32.38
CA ARG A 693 21.61 6.91 32.28
C ARG A 693 20.49 6.37 33.17
N ARG A 694 19.45 5.77 32.59
CA ARG A 694 18.53 4.91 33.35
C ARG A 694 19.24 3.59 33.63
N ALA A 695 19.99 3.55 34.73
CA ALA A 695 20.55 2.29 35.21
C ALA A 695 19.40 1.31 35.50
N ARG A 696 19.32 0.20 34.76
CA ARG A 696 18.54 -0.97 35.16
C ARG A 696 19.22 -1.57 36.40
N SER A 697 18.81 -1.12 37.58
CA SER A 697 19.32 -1.60 38.86
C SER A 697 18.82 -3.02 39.14
N ASN A 698 19.58 -4.02 38.71
CA ASN A 698 19.38 -5.38 39.19
C ASN A 698 19.76 -5.43 40.68
N GLY A 699 18.75 -5.55 41.54
CA GLY A 699 18.95 -5.79 42.96
C GLY A 699 19.69 -7.11 43.17
N CYS A 700 20.82 -7.05 43.86
CA CYS A 700 21.51 -8.24 44.33
C CYS A 700 20.83 -8.70 45.62
N GLN A 701 19.97 -9.72 45.55
CA GLN A 701 19.57 -10.47 46.74
C GLN A 701 20.60 -11.56 47.02
N ILE A 702 21.26 -11.43 48.17
CA ILE A 702 22.08 -12.47 48.80
C ILE A 702 21.23 -13.05 49.93
N MET A 703 21.05 -14.37 49.89
CA MET A 703 20.17 -15.21 50.73
C MET A 703 18.68 -15.01 50.51
#